data_AF-A0A5C3QSK5-F1
#
_entry.id   AF-A0A5C3QSK5-F1
#
_cell.length_a   1.000
_cell.length_b   1.000
_cell.length_c   1.000
_cell.angle_alpha   90.00
_cell.angle_beta   90.00
_cell.angle_gamma   90.00
#
_symmetry.space_group_name_H-M   'P 1'
#
loop_
_entity.id
_entity.type
_entity.pdbx_description
1 polymer ?
#
loop_
_entity_poly.entity_id
_entity_poly.type
_entity_poly.pdbx_seq_one_letter_code
_entity_poly.pdbx_strand_id
1 'polypeptide(L)'
;MNLVQKIREHDPAKPFYTFEFFPPRTEQGFENLTTRISRLAQLNPLAISITWGAGGSTRDRSLLLAGITQSDYGIDTILHLTCTNMVRGSIDDALREAKGRGIKNILALRGDPPRGEEYWIATDPRFTHAIDLVQHIRSTPEFASHFCIGVAAYPDGHPDHGPEYDEDEEIECLKKKVDAGADFVITQLFYDVDRFLEWVGKVRARGITVPILPGIMPIQTYASFIRLSKLTRTRVPDELTAALEPICHDDALVKDFGVTLAISMIKRLTTEGGLPGVHFCTLNLEKSVQRVLEEVGWTGHHEVGHNAVILDSADLANVHASSSAPPPPPPLTNGVTKPSPLRNGSITPSPPDETHTTTESDSLILPAREAVSAASAGLTSFPNASSHEAGRGELNAAASWDDFPNGRFGDFKSPAWGDQGPWGNNALYITADQSTSWGSPHSIEALTTLFSSYLSSHLPSTPFSPLPLSPESQTILPHLQRLTSFGLWTVGSQPSVDGAESTDSVVGWGPRNGYVFQKCFVEFFADGEVVEKLEGKVGREGGGWVQWFACNAEGDLRTNVPEEGRNAVTWGVFSGREIAQSTIIERESFLSWNEEAFSTWAQWASFFRPGTPERETLDGVRKERYLVSIVHHDYKRRDAMWEFLFSGESLV
;
A
#
# COMPACT_ATOMS: atom_id res chain seq x y z
N MET A 1 -13.99 -29.25 -5.64
CA MET A 1 -13.43 -29.90 -4.43
C MET A 1 -13.30 -28.84 -3.33
N ASN A 2 -12.91 -29.20 -2.12
CA ASN A 2 -12.44 -28.24 -1.12
C ASN A 2 -10.90 -28.13 -1.16
N LEU A 3 -10.32 -27.16 -0.44
CA LEU A 3 -8.88 -26.88 -0.47
C LEU A 3 -8.03 -28.10 -0.10
N VAL A 4 -8.36 -28.81 0.98
CA VAL A 4 -7.57 -29.96 1.44
C VAL A 4 -7.64 -31.13 0.46
N GLN A 5 -8.78 -31.35 -0.19
CA GLN A 5 -8.88 -32.31 -1.29
C GLN A 5 -7.96 -31.90 -2.44
N LYS A 6 -7.95 -30.62 -2.83
CA LYS A 6 -7.04 -30.11 -3.86
C LYS A 6 -5.57 -30.30 -3.47
N ILE A 7 -5.19 -30.01 -2.23
CA ILE A 7 -3.82 -30.21 -1.73
C ILE A 7 -3.43 -31.69 -1.80
N ARG A 8 -4.33 -32.61 -1.45
CA ARG A 8 -4.06 -34.07 -1.49
C ARG A 8 -3.95 -34.62 -2.90
N GLU A 9 -4.72 -34.08 -3.83
CA GLU A 9 -4.70 -34.47 -5.25
C GLU A 9 -3.61 -33.72 -6.04
N HIS A 10 -2.99 -32.70 -5.44
CA HIS A 10 -1.90 -31.95 -6.05
C HIS A 10 -0.66 -32.83 -6.21
N ASP A 11 0.02 -32.66 -7.34
CA ASP A 11 1.26 -33.38 -7.63
C ASP A 11 2.32 -33.02 -6.56
N PRO A 12 2.79 -33.98 -5.74
CA PRO A 12 3.76 -33.70 -4.69
C PRO A 12 5.11 -33.21 -5.25
N ALA A 13 5.40 -33.46 -6.53
CA ALA A 13 6.59 -32.95 -7.21
C ALA A 13 6.42 -31.49 -7.68
N LYS A 14 5.20 -30.95 -7.63
CA LYS A 14 4.92 -29.57 -8.02
C LYS A 14 4.54 -28.75 -6.80
N PRO A 15 5.16 -27.60 -6.61
CA PRO A 15 4.74 -26.70 -5.57
C PRO A 15 3.36 -26.09 -5.88
N PHE A 16 2.69 -25.57 -4.85
CA PHE A 16 1.48 -24.77 -4.99
C PHE A 16 1.54 -23.51 -4.14
N TYR A 17 0.63 -22.57 -4.42
CA TYR A 17 0.54 -21.35 -3.65
C TYR A 17 -0.88 -20.82 -3.62
N THR A 18 -1.12 -19.92 -2.67
CA THR A 18 -2.36 -19.19 -2.50
C THR A 18 -2.06 -17.71 -2.29
N PHE A 19 -2.99 -16.82 -2.65
CA PHE A 19 -2.84 -15.37 -2.46
C PHE A 19 -3.88 -14.86 -1.47
N GLU A 20 -3.49 -13.99 -0.54
CA GLU A 20 -4.41 -13.25 0.31
C GLU A 20 -4.63 -11.82 -0.21
N PHE A 21 -5.90 -11.41 -0.27
CA PHE A 21 -6.34 -10.05 -0.56
C PHE A 21 -7.30 -9.54 0.50
N PHE A 22 -7.39 -8.23 0.64
CA PHE A 22 -8.37 -7.57 1.50
C PHE A 22 -9.33 -6.69 0.68
N PRO A 23 -10.60 -6.55 1.09
CA PRO A 23 -11.57 -5.72 0.38
C PRO A 23 -11.18 -4.23 0.48
N PRO A 24 -11.02 -3.50 -0.65
CA PRO A 24 -10.69 -2.08 -0.65
C PRO A 24 -11.81 -1.20 -0.07
N ARG A 25 -11.47 -0.01 0.41
CA ARG A 25 -12.44 0.94 1.01
C ARG A 25 -13.27 1.69 -0.03
N THR A 26 -12.69 1.97 -1.19
CA THR A 26 -13.31 2.74 -2.28
C THR A 26 -13.86 1.81 -3.36
N GLU A 27 -14.91 2.24 -4.06
CA GLU A 27 -15.44 1.50 -5.21
C GLU A 27 -14.39 1.35 -6.31
N GLN A 28 -13.65 2.42 -6.59
CA GLN A 28 -12.57 2.38 -7.58
C GLN A 28 -11.45 1.42 -7.19
N GLY A 29 -11.03 1.40 -5.92
CA GLY A 29 -10.06 0.45 -5.41
C GLY A 29 -10.56 -0.99 -5.55
N PHE A 30 -11.85 -1.23 -5.33
CA PHE A 30 -12.50 -2.53 -5.51
C PHE A 30 -12.45 -2.99 -6.97
N GLU A 31 -12.84 -2.15 -7.93
CA GLU A 31 -12.74 -2.45 -9.37
C GLU A 31 -11.30 -2.75 -9.78
N ASN A 32 -10.35 -1.96 -9.29
CA ASN A 32 -8.94 -2.13 -9.60
C ASN A 32 -8.38 -3.42 -9.00
N LEU A 33 -8.81 -3.80 -7.79
CA LEU A 33 -8.46 -5.09 -7.18
C LEU A 33 -9.04 -6.25 -7.98
N THR A 34 -10.31 -6.19 -8.40
CA THR A 34 -10.90 -7.28 -9.20
C THR A 34 -10.13 -7.51 -10.50
N THR A 35 -9.72 -6.42 -11.18
CA THR A 35 -8.87 -6.49 -12.38
C THR A 35 -7.49 -7.11 -12.08
N ARG A 36 -6.93 -6.82 -10.90
CA ARG A 36 -5.65 -7.39 -10.44
C ARG A 36 -5.75 -8.87 -10.11
N ILE A 37 -6.81 -9.27 -9.40
CA ILE A 37 -7.13 -10.66 -9.13
C ILE A 37 -7.26 -11.42 -10.45
N SER A 38 -7.90 -10.84 -11.48
CA SER A 38 -7.98 -11.46 -12.80
C SER A 38 -6.62 -11.74 -13.45
N ARG A 39 -5.59 -10.92 -13.19
CA ARG A 39 -4.23 -11.15 -13.71
C ARG A 39 -3.49 -12.19 -12.88
N LEU A 40 -3.50 -12.06 -11.56
CA LEU A 40 -2.89 -13.03 -10.64
C LEU A 40 -3.53 -14.42 -10.75
N ALA A 41 -4.81 -14.49 -11.11
CA ALA A 41 -5.51 -15.73 -11.43
C ALA A 41 -4.83 -16.53 -12.54
N GLN A 42 -4.21 -15.86 -13.52
CA GLN A 42 -3.53 -16.49 -14.66
C GLN A 42 -2.23 -17.20 -14.26
N LEU A 43 -1.73 -16.94 -13.05
CA LEU A 43 -0.59 -17.67 -12.49
C LEU A 43 -1.01 -19.08 -12.05
N ASN A 44 -2.32 -19.34 -11.89
CA ASN A 44 -2.94 -20.58 -11.41
C ASN A 44 -2.70 -20.86 -9.92
N PRO A 45 -3.03 -19.93 -9.00
CA PRO A 45 -3.02 -20.24 -7.57
C PRO A 45 -4.02 -21.34 -7.24
N LEU A 46 -3.73 -22.15 -6.22
CA LEU A 46 -4.61 -23.24 -5.80
C LEU A 46 -5.93 -22.72 -5.22
N ALA A 47 -5.85 -21.57 -4.55
CA ALA A 47 -6.96 -20.82 -3.98
C ALA A 47 -6.55 -19.36 -3.72
N ILE A 48 -7.54 -18.51 -3.53
CA ILE A 48 -7.39 -17.13 -3.08
C ILE A 48 -8.05 -16.97 -1.71
N SER A 49 -7.41 -16.28 -0.78
CA SER A 49 -7.97 -15.91 0.51
C SER A 49 -8.46 -14.47 0.50
N ILE A 50 -9.64 -14.24 1.06
CA ILE A 50 -10.23 -12.90 1.20
C ILE A 50 -10.41 -12.61 2.69
N THR A 51 -9.78 -11.53 3.15
CA THR A 51 -9.82 -11.15 4.57
C THR A 51 -11.18 -10.63 5.01
N TRP A 52 -11.36 -10.59 6.33
CA TRP A 52 -12.58 -10.19 7.01
C TRP A 52 -12.24 -9.19 8.11
N GLY A 53 -12.79 -7.99 8.03
CA GLY A 53 -12.58 -6.93 9.02
C GLY A 53 -13.15 -7.28 10.38
N ALA A 54 -12.51 -6.79 11.44
CA ALA A 54 -12.93 -7.02 12.82
C ALA A 54 -14.42 -6.69 13.02
N GLY A 55 -15.16 -7.62 13.65
CA GLY A 55 -16.61 -7.48 13.88
C GLY A 55 -17.49 -7.50 12.64
N GLY A 56 -16.95 -7.89 11.47
CA GLY A 56 -17.70 -7.88 10.23
C GLY A 56 -17.85 -6.51 9.60
N SER A 57 -16.98 -5.55 9.94
CA SER A 57 -16.96 -4.21 9.35
C SER A 57 -16.85 -4.23 7.82
N THR A 58 -16.26 -5.28 7.25
CA THR A 58 -16.15 -5.48 5.79
C THR A 58 -17.01 -6.62 5.26
N ARG A 59 -17.95 -7.17 6.05
CA ARG A 59 -18.74 -8.38 5.71
C ARG A 59 -19.21 -8.40 4.26
N ASP A 60 -19.93 -7.36 3.84
CA ASP A 60 -20.59 -7.33 2.54
C ASP A 60 -19.56 -7.27 1.40
N ARG A 61 -18.50 -6.48 1.57
CA ARG A 61 -17.41 -6.38 0.58
C ARG A 61 -16.58 -7.66 0.51
N SER A 62 -16.28 -8.30 1.64
CA SER A 62 -15.58 -9.58 1.70
C SER A 62 -16.38 -10.69 1.00
N LEU A 63 -17.69 -10.80 1.28
CA LEU A 63 -18.58 -11.77 0.64
C LEU A 63 -18.77 -11.50 -0.86
N LEU A 64 -18.86 -10.23 -1.25
CA LEU A 64 -18.95 -9.83 -2.65
C LEU A 64 -17.66 -10.21 -3.41
N LEU A 65 -16.50 -9.81 -2.89
CA LEU A 65 -15.20 -10.07 -3.51
C LEU A 65 -14.91 -11.57 -3.61
N ALA A 66 -15.21 -12.33 -2.55
CA ALA A 66 -15.10 -13.79 -2.55
C ALA A 66 -16.05 -14.45 -3.57
N GLY A 67 -17.28 -13.94 -3.69
CA GLY A 67 -18.25 -14.40 -4.67
C GLY A 67 -17.75 -14.19 -6.11
N ILE A 68 -17.36 -12.96 -6.44
CA ILE A 68 -16.83 -12.57 -7.75
C ILE A 68 -15.60 -13.41 -8.11
N THR A 69 -14.67 -13.58 -7.16
CA THR A 69 -13.44 -14.33 -7.40
C THR A 69 -13.71 -15.77 -7.83
N GLN A 70 -14.72 -16.40 -7.21
CA GLN A 70 -15.08 -17.78 -7.50
C GLN A 70 -15.96 -17.91 -8.76
N SER A 71 -16.92 -16.99 -8.97
CA SER A 71 -17.82 -17.05 -10.12
C SER A 71 -17.13 -16.70 -11.43
N ASP A 72 -16.29 -15.67 -11.43
CA ASP A 72 -15.80 -15.04 -12.66
C ASP A 72 -14.44 -15.61 -13.08
N TYR A 73 -13.60 -16.00 -12.11
CA TYR A 73 -12.26 -16.53 -12.38
C TYR A 73 -12.13 -18.03 -12.10
N GLY A 74 -13.16 -18.67 -11.54
CA GLY A 74 -13.14 -20.11 -11.27
C GLY A 74 -12.13 -20.55 -10.21
N ILE A 75 -11.63 -19.62 -9.39
CA ILE A 75 -10.65 -19.90 -8.34
C ILE A 75 -11.38 -20.13 -7.01
N ASP A 76 -11.05 -21.23 -6.34
CA ASP A 76 -11.60 -21.50 -5.01
C ASP A 76 -11.22 -20.39 -4.04
N THR A 77 -12.21 -19.92 -3.28
CA THR A 77 -11.96 -18.89 -2.27
C THR A 77 -11.91 -19.48 -0.86
N ILE A 78 -10.96 -18.98 -0.06
CA ILE A 78 -10.89 -19.11 1.39
C ILE A 78 -11.42 -17.81 1.98
N LEU A 79 -12.59 -17.87 2.60
CA LEU A 79 -13.18 -16.68 3.24
C LEU A 79 -12.77 -16.64 4.71
N HIS A 80 -12.14 -15.54 5.14
CA HIS A 80 -11.89 -15.32 6.57
C HIS A 80 -13.22 -15.07 7.29
N LEU A 81 -13.33 -15.53 8.54
CA LEU A 81 -14.48 -15.24 9.39
C LEU A 81 -14.05 -15.14 10.86
N THR A 82 -14.31 -13.99 11.47
CA THR A 82 -14.05 -13.74 12.90
C THR A 82 -15.30 -13.98 13.74
N CYS A 83 -15.16 -14.40 15.00
CA CYS A 83 -16.30 -14.75 15.85
C CYS A 83 -16.53 -13.86 17.08
N THR A 84 -15.51 -13.13 17.54
CA THR A 84 -15.56 -12.43 18.83
C THR A 84 -16.55 -11.27 18.88
N ASN A 85 -16.52 -10.41 17.87
CA ASN A 85 -17.30 -9.17 17.79
C ASN A 85 -18.67 -9.37 17.10
N MET A 86 -19.22 -10.59 17.11
CA MET A 86 -20.42 -10.93 16.35
C MET A 86 -21.37 -11.80 17.17
N VAL A 87 -22.67 -11.56 17.03
CA VAL A 87 -23.69 -12.46 17.58
C VAL A 87 -23.81 -13.72 16.72
N ARG A 88 -24.21 -14.85 17.32
CA ARG A 88 -24.39 -16.13 16.60
C ARG A 88 -25.19 -16.01 15.30
N GLY A 89 -26.28 -15.23 15.30
CA GLY A 89 -27.12 -15.03 14.12
C GLY A 89 -26.34 -14.45 12.93
N SER A 90 -25.48 -13.46 13.19
CA SER A 90 -24.63 -12.84 12.15
C SER A 90 -23.60 -13.82 11.59
N ILE A 91 -23.06 -14.71 12.44
CA ILE A 91 -22.15 -15.79 12.00
C ILE A 91 -22.89 -16.78 11.11
N ASP A 92 -24.08 -17.23 11.52
CA ASP A 92 -24.91 -18.16 10.75
C ASP A 92 -25.34 -17.56 9.40
N ASP A 93 -25.69 -16.27 9.38
CA ASP A 93 -26.04 -15.56 8.15
C ASP A 93 -24.85 -15.47 7.19
N ALA A 94 -23.67 -15.10 7.70
CA ALA A 94 -22.44 -15.06 6.90
C ALA A 94 -22.07 -16.43 6.32
N LEU A 95 -22.19 -17.51 7.12
CA LEU A 95 -21.96 -18.88 6.67
C LEU A 95 -22.98 -19.32 5.60
N ARG A 96 -24.26 -18.98 5.77
CA ARG A 96 -25.31 -19.27 4.77
C ARG A 96 -25.07 -18.53 3.47
N GLU A 97 -24.67 -17.25 3.53
CA GLU A 97 -24.32 -16.48 2.33
C GLU A 97 -23.08 -17.03 1.62
N ALA A 98 -22.02 -17.35 2.37
CA ALA A 98 -20.82 -17.96 1.81
C ALA A 98 -21.15 -19.28 1.10
N LYS A 99 -21.95 -20.14 1.75
CA LYS A 99 -22.46 -21.39 1.17
C LYS A 99 -23.30 -21.14 -0.08
N GLY A 100 -24.19 -20.15 -0.06
CA GLY A 100 -25.03 -19.76 -1.19
C GLY A 100 -24.24 -19.29 -2.41
N ARG A 101 -23.06 -18.68 -2.19
CA ARG A 101 -22.09 -18.30 -3.23
C ARG A 101 -21.18 -19.47 -3.66
N GLY A 102 -21.40 -20.66 -3.11
CA GLY A 102 -20.64 -21.87 -3.41
C GLY A 102 -19.28 -21.94 -2.71
N ILE A 103 -18.94 -21.01 -1.80
CA ILE A 103 -17.66 -21.00 -1.08
C ILE A 103 -17.60 -22.26 -0.20
N LYS A 104 -16.46 -22.94 -0.23
CA LYS A 104 -16.24 -24.21 0.50
C LYS A 104 -15.17 -24.13 1.57
N ASN A 105 -14.42 -23.04 1.66
CA ASN A 105 -13.30 -22.92 2.58
C ASN A 105 -13.49 -21.70 3.47
N ILE A 106 -13.46 -21.92 4.79
CA ILE A 106 -13.55 -20.85 5.81
C ILE A 106 -12.26 -20.86 6.63
N LEU A 107 -11.61 -19.71 6.77
CA LEU A 107 -10.56 -19.53 7.77
C LEU A 107 -11.21 -19.01 9.06
N ALA A 108 -11.35 -19.89 10.06
CA ALA A 108 -11.97 -19.57 11.34
C ALA A 108 -10.97 -18.83 12.23
N LEU A 109 -11.31 -17.59 12.55
CA LEU A 109 -10.47 -16.68 13.33
C LEU A 109 -11.22 -16.22 14.58
N ARG A 110 -10.45 -15.86 15.61
CA ARG A 110 -11.01 -15.17 16.77
C ARG A 110 -11.53 -13.81 16.32
N GLY A 111 -10.63 -13.01 15.75
CA GLY A 111 -10.82 -11.59 15.49
C GLY A 111 -10.08 -10.76 16.54
N ASP A 112 -9.60 -9.59 16.11
CA ASP A 112 -8.98 -8.63 17.01
C ASP A 112 -10.05 -7.91 17.84
N PRO A 113 -9.73 -7.45 19.06
CA PRO A 113 -10.61 -6.58 19.82
C PRO A 113 -11.03 -5.35 18.98
N PRO A 114 -12.22 -4.78 19.20
CA PRO A 114 -12.58 -3.49 18.64
C PRO A 114 -11.50 -2.46 18.97
N ARG A 115 -11.22 -1.55 18.03
CA ARG A 115 -10.16 -0.55 18.20
C ARG A 115 -10.41 0.26 19.49
N GLY A 116 -9.43 0.26 20.39
CA GLY A 116 -9.39 1.11 21.57
C GLY A 116 -9.81 0.47 22.89
N GLU A 117 -10.31 -0.76 22.90
CA GLU A 117 -10.68 -1.42 24.16
C GLU A 117 -9.56 -2.38 24.63
N GLU A 118 -8.85 -2.01 25.71
CA GLU A 118 -7.90 -2.92 26.40
C GLU A 118 -8.61 -4.13 27.03
N TYR A 119 -9.86 -3.94 27.45
CA TYR A 119 -10.70 -4.95 28.08
C TYR A 119 -11.96 -5.12 27.26
N TRP A 120 -11.93 -6.13 26.41
CA TRP A 120 -13.04 -6.44 25.53
C TRP A 120 -13.79 -7.69 26.00
N ILE A 121 -15.11 -7.60 26.05
CA ILE A 121 -16.00 -8.71 26.39
C ILE A 121 -16.66 -9.21 25.11
N ALA A 122 -16.67 -10.53 24.93
CA ALA A 122 -17.37 -11.15 23.82
C ALA A 122 -18.82 -10.69 23.68
N THR A 123 -19.15 -10.21 22.47
CA THR A 123 -20.51 -9.84 22.11
C THR A 123 -21.46 -11.02 22.35
N ASP A 124 -20.97 -12.22 22.10
CA ASP A 124 -21.62 -13.47 22.45
C ASP A 124 -20.63 -14.32 23.26
N PRO A 125 -20.94 -14.67 24.52
CA PRO A 125 -20.01 -15.41 25.39
C PRO A 125 -19.70 -16.83 24.89
N ARG A 126 -20.42 -17.31 23.86
CA ARG A 126 -20.13 -18.58 23.19
C ARG A 126 -18.98 -18.50 22.20
N PHE A 127 -18.52 -17.30 21.84
CA PHE A 127 -17.47 -17.08 20.85
C PHE A 127 -16.37 -16.20 21.44
N THR A 128 -15.49 -16.80 22.24
CA THR A 128 -14.34 -16.10 22.85
C THR A 128 -13.03 -16.44 22.15
N HIS A 129 -12.96 -17.59 21.48
CA HIS A 129 -11.78 -18.10 20.79
C HIS A 129 -12.14 -18.67 19.41
N ALA A 130 -11.14 -18.75 18.52
CA ALA A 130 -11.33 -19.33 17.18
C ALA A 130 -11.84 -20.78 17.21
N ILE A 131 -11.48 -21.55 18.25
CA ILE A 131 -11.96 -22.93 18.44
C ILE A 131 -13.49 -23.00 18.56
N ASP A 132 -14.12 -21.99 19.16
CA ASP A 132 -15.57 -21.96 19.33
C ASP A 132 -16.28 -21.86 17.97
N LEU A 133 -15.71 -21.08 17.05
CA LEU A 133 -16.19 -21.00 15.67
C LEU A 133 -16.03 -22.33 14.93
N VAL A 134 -14.88 -23.01 15.09
CA VAL A 134 -14.66 -24.35 14.52
C VAL A 134 -15.72 -25.33 15.03
N GLN A 135 -15.93 -25.37 16.34
CA GLN A 135 -16.93 -26.25 16.98
C GLN A 135 -18.36 -25.91 16.54
N HIS A 136 -18.70 -24.63 16.43
CA HIS A 136 -20.01 -24.19 15.95
C HIS A 136 -20.29 -24.62 14.51
N ILE A 137 -19.31 -24.43 13.59
CA ILE A 137 -19.44 -24.88 12.20
C ILE A 137 -19.59 -26.41 12.13
N ARG A 138 -18.81 -27.17 12.92
CA ARG A 138 -18.85 -28.64 12.93
C ARG A 138 -20.07 -29.24 13.61
N SER A 139 -20.62 -28.58 14.63
CA SER A 139 -21.82 -29.04 15.34
C SER A 139 -23.12 -28.68 14.62
N THR A 140 -23.08 -27.73 13.68
CA THR A 140 -24.26 -27.30 12.91
C THR A 140 -24.40 -28.15 11.63
N PRO A 141 -25.43 -29.03 11.52
CA PRO A 141 -25.55 -29.97 10.40
C PRO A 141 -25.59 -29.31 9.02
N GLU A 142 -26.12 -28.09 8.94
CA GLU A 142 -26.17 -27.31 7.71
C GLU A 142 -24.77 -26.99 7.13
N PHE A 143 -23.78 -26.81 8.00
CA PHE A 143 -22.44 -26.32 7.65
C PHE A 143 -21.37 -27.42 7.73
N ALA A 144 -21.55 -28.38 8.64
CA ALA A 144 -20.54 -29.36 9.02
C ALA A 144 -19.92 -30.13 7.84
N SER A 145 -20.76 -30.56 6.88
CA SER A 145 -20.32 -31.32 5.70
C SER A 145 -19.91 -30.45 4.51
N HIS A 146 -20.23 -29.15 4.54
CA HIS A 146 -20.01 -28.25 3.41
C HIS A 146 -18.64 -27.59 3.46
N PHE A 147 -18.23 -27.11 4.64
CA PHE A 147 -17.01 -26.32 4.78
C PHE A 147 -15.78 -27.14 5.14
N CYS A 148 -14.69 -26.87 4.42
CA CYS A 148 -13.33 -27.12 4.85
C CYS A 148 -12.88 -25.94 5.73
N ILE A 149 -12.37 -26.21 6.93
CA ILE A 149 -12.11 -25.19 7.94
C ILE A 149 -10.60 -25.05 8.14
N GLY A 150 -10.07 -23.86 7.91
CA GLY A 150 -8.71 -23.49 8.28
C GLY A 150 -8.67 -22.82 9.64
N VAL A 151 -7.51 -22.84 10.31
CA VAL A 151 -7.23 -22.01 11.48
C VAL A 151 -5.87 -21.33 11.39
N ALA A 152 -5.71 -20.20 12.07
CA ALA A 152 -4.43 -19.50 12.17
C ALA A 152 -3.48 -20.16 13.20
N ALA A 153 -2.17 -20.06 12.97
CA ALA A 153 -1.10 -20.40 13.92
C ALA A 153 -0.01 -19.33 13.92
N TYR A 154 0.70 -19.17 15.04
CA TYR A 154 1.67 -18.08 15.23
C TYR A 154 3.03 -18.66 15.63
N PRO A 155 3.96 -18.87 14.67
CA PRO A 155 5.25 -19.49 14.95
C PRO A 155 6.12 -18.71 15.96
N ASP A 156 6.02 -17.37 15.96
CA ASP A 156 6.70 -16.49 16.91
C ASP A 156 5.84 -16.14 18.15
N GLY A 157 4.68 -16.79 18.29
CA GLY A 157 3.71 -16.53 19.35
C GLY A 157 2.65 -15.48 19.03
N HIS A 158 1.50 -15.60 19.68
CA HIS A 158 0.40 -14.66 19.50
C HIS A 158 0.64 -13.37 20.33
N PRO A 159 0.48 -12.16 19.77
CA PRO A 159 0.81 -10.90 20.44
C PRO A 159 0.14 -10.68 21.81
N ASP A 160 -1.09 -11.16 21.98
CA ASP A 160 -1.83 -10.99 23.24
C ASP A 160 -1.23 -11.69 24.47
N HIS A 161 -0.32 -12.67 24.30
CA HIS A 161 0.29 -13.39 25.44
C HIS A 161 1.36 -12.57 26.18
N GLY A 162 1.64 -11.34 25.73
CA GLY A 162 2.63 -10.48 26.38
C GLY A 162 4.05 -11.07 26.30
N PRO A 163 4.95 -10.72 27.22
CA PRO A 163 6.32 -11.25 27.27
C PRO A 163 6.42 -12.68 27.83
N GLU A 164 5.35 -13.21 28.45
CA GLU A 164 5.28 -14.56 29.03
C GLU A 164 4.82 -15.60 27.99
N TYR A 165 5.42 -15.58 26.80
CA TYR A 165 5.13 -16.50 25.72
C TYR A 165 5.61 -17.93 26.04
N ASP A 166 4.68 -18.89 26.08
CA ASP A 166 4.97 -20.32 26.08
C ASP A 166 4.56 -20.96 24.74
N GLU A 167 5.56 -21.33 23.95
CA GLU A 167 5.37 -21.98 22.65
C GLU A 167 4.66 -23.33 22.76
N ASP A 168 4.92 -24.11 23.81
CA ASP A 168 4.29 -25.43 23.98
C ASP A 168 2.79 -25.27 24.29
N GLU A 169 2.41 -24.26 25.07
CA GLU A 169 0.99 -23.94 25.31
C GLU A 169 0.27 -23.49 24.04
N GLU A 170 0.91 -22.66 23.21
CA GLU A 170 0.34 -22.22 21.93
C GLU A 170 0.16 -23.38 20.94
N ILE A 171 1.11 -24.32 20.89
CA ILE A 171 0.98 -25.53 20.09
C ILE A 171 -0.15 -26.43 20.63
N GLU A 172 -0.35 -26.51 21.95
CA GLU A 172 -1.50 -27.22 22.53
C GLU A 172 -2.83 -26.54 22.20
N CYS A 173 -2.89 -25.21 22.19
CA CYS A 173 -4.06 -24.46 21.71
C CYS A 173 -4.33 -24.73 20.21
N LEU A 174 -3.29 -24.77 19.38
CA LEU A 174 -3.40 -25.18 17.98
C LEU A 174 -3.92 -26.61 17.85
N LYS A 175 -3.40 -27.54 18.65
CA LYS A 175 -3.86 -28.93 18.70
C LYS A 175 -5.35 -29.01 19.01
N LYS A 176 -5.82 -28.29 20.03
CA LYS A 176 -7.25 -28.25 20.40
C LYS A 176 -8.11 -27.75 19.23
N LYS A 177 -7.68 -26.73 18.48
CA LYS A 177 -8.39 -26.25 17.27
C LYS A 177 -8.47 -27.32 16.17
N VAL A 178 -7.38 -28.05 15.95
CA VAL A 178 -7.34 -29.15 14.96
C VAL A 178 -8.22 -30.32 15.40
N ASP A 179 -8.11 -30.74 16.66
CA ASP A 179 -8.91 -31.82 17.24
C ASP A 179 -10.42 -31.47 17.24
N ALA A 180 -10.78 -30.18 17.32
CA ALA A 180 -12.16 -29.70 17.16
C ALA A 180 -12.70 -29.80 15.72
N GLY A 181 -11.84 -30.09 14.73
CA GLY A 181 -12.22 -30.34 13.34
C GLY A 181 -11.71 -29.33 12.33
N ALA A 182 -10.61 -28.62 12.60
CA ALA A 182 -9.91 -27.85 11.57
C ALA A 182 -9.16 -28.79 10.61
N ASP A 183 -9.21 -28.49 9.31
CA ASP A 183 -8.68 -29.33 8.23
C ASP A 183 -7.30 -28.86 7.73
N PHE A 184 -6.92 -27.61 7.96
CA PHE A 184 -5.62 -27.04 7.59
C PHE A 184 -5.24 -25.85 8.48
N VAL A 185 -3.97 -25.45 8.41
CA VAL A 185 -3.40 -24.33 9.16
C VAL A 185 -2.78 -23.33 8.18
N ILE A 186 -3.06 -22.04 8.37
CA ILE A 186 -2.28 -20.95 7.75
C ILE A 186 -1.48 -20.29 8.87
N THR A 187 -0.18 -20.10 8.68
CA THR A 187 0.66 -19.47 9.70
C THR A 187 0.69 -17.96 9.55
N GLN A 188 0.96 -17.29 10.66
CA GLN A 188 1.46 -15.92 10.67
C GLN A 188 2.75 -15.80 9.85
N LEU A 189 3.03 -14.58 9.40
CA LEU A 189 4.29 -14.16 8.78
C LEU A 189 5.46 -14.41 9.73
N PHE A 190 6.59 -14.84 9.16
CA PHE A 190 7.86 -15.07 9.85
C PHE A 190 9.02 -14.71 8.92
N TYR A 191 10.19 -14.40 9.49
CA TYR A 191 11.41 -14.13 8.71
C TYR A 191 12.61 -14.98 9.18
N ASP A 192 12.48 -15.71 10.28
CA ASP A 192 13.44 -16.69 10.77
C ASP A 192 13.01 -18.11 10.34
N VAL A 193 13.59 -18.59 9.24
CA VAL A 193 13.22 -19.90 8.65
C VAL A 193 13.69 -21.05 9.54
N ASP A 194 14.84 -20.95 10.20
CA ASP A 194 15.38 -22.01 11.05
C ASP A 194 14.45 -22.28 12.24
N ARG A 195 14.04 -21.22 12.93
CA ARG A 195 13.03 -21.31 14.00
C ARG A 195 11.70 -21.83 13.51
N PHE A 196 11.25 -21.40 12.32
CA PHE A 196 10.00 -21.90 11.74
C PHE A 196 10.05 -23.41 11.49
N LEU A 197 11.15 -23.94 10.96
CA LEU A 197 11.32 -25.37 10.72
C LEU A 197 11.37 -26.17 12.04
N GLU A 198 12.04 -25.64 13.07
CA GLU A 198 12.00 -26.21 14.43
C GLU A 198 10.55 -26.25 14.97
N TRP A 199 9.81 -25.16 14.82
CA TRP A 199 8.40 -25.05 15.22
C TRP A 199 7.52 -26.08 14.50
N VAL A 200 7.69 -26.24 13.18
CA VAL A 200 6.98 -27.28 12.41
C VAL A 200 7.29 -28.67 12.97
N GLY A 201 8.55 -28.96 13.30
CA GLY A 201 8.96 -30.21 13.93
C GLY A 201 8.20 -30.49 15.24
N LYS A 202 8.08 -29.48 16.11
CA LYS A 202 7.32 -29.59 17.37
C LYS A 202 5.82 -29.78 17.13
N VAL A 203 5.23 -29.04 16.20
CA VAL A 203 3.82 -29.19 15.80
C VAL A 203 3.53 -30.62 15.33
N ARG A 204 4.42 -31.19 14.49
CA ARG A 204 4.30 -32.60 14.05
C ARG A 204 4.48 -33.58 15.20
N ALA A 205 5.40 -33.33 16.13
CA ALA A 205 5.60 -34.18 17.31
C ALA A 205 4.38 -34.24 18.24
N ARG A 206 3.54 -33.19 18.27
CA ARG A 206 2.24 -33.17 18.98
C ARG A 206 1.10 -33.87 18.22
N GLY A 207 1.39 -34.50 17.08
CA GLY A 207 0.44 -35.30 16.30
C GLY A 207 -0.47 -34.47 15.39
N ILE A 208 -0.18 -33.18 15.17
CA ILE A 208 -0.93 -32.36 14.22
C ILE A 208 -0.45 -32.71 12.81
N THR A 209 -1.32 -33.33 11.99
CA THR A 209 -0.98 -33.85 10.65
C THR A 209 -1.65 -33.12 9.49
N VAL A 210 -2.55 -32.17 9.80
CA VAL A 210 -3.19 -31.33 8.77
C VAL A 210 -2.15 -30.51 7.99
N PRO A 211 -2.43 -30.12 6.73
CA PRO A 211 -1.56 -29.25 5.96
C PRO A 211 -1.27 -27.94 6.69
N ILE A 212 -0.01 -27.49 6.66
CA ILE A 212 0.42 -26.19 7.17
C ILE A 212 0.85 -25.38 5.95
N LEU A 213 0.25 -24.21 5.75
CA LEU A 213 0.57 -23.27 4.69
C LEU A 213 1.35 -22.10 5.33
N PRO A 214 2.68 -22.00 5.09
CA PRO A 214 3.49 -20.92 5.64
C PRO A 214 3.09 -19.57 5.04
N GLY A 215 2.83 -18.59 5.89
CA GLY A 215 2.56 -17.20 5.49
C GLY A 215 3.85 -16.48 5.06
N ILE A 216 3.92 -16.07 3.78
CA ILE A 216 5.05 -15.35 3.19
C ILE A 216 4.60 -13.97 2.73
N MET A 217 5.30 -12.93 3.14
CA MET A 217 5.10 -11.57 2.65
C MET A 217 6.43 -11.01 2.15
N PRO A 218 6.60 -10.79 0.84
CA PRO A 218 7.77 -10.10 0.33
C PRO A 218 7.82 -8.67 0.88
N ILE A 219 8.99 -8.25 1.35
CA ILE A 219 9.20 -6.90 1.89
C ILE A 219 9.03 -5.87 0.75
N GLN A 220 8.18 -4.87 0.97
CA GLN A 220 7.91 -3.81 -0.02
C GLN A 220 8.71 -2.54 0.26
N THR A 221 8.64 -2.04 1.49
CA THR A 221 9.40 -0.85 1.94
C THR A 221 9.90 -1.05 3.37
N TYR A 222 10.96 -0.34 3.74
CA TYR A 222 11.59 -0.49 5.05
C TYR A 222 10.64 -0.07 6.18
N ALA A 223 9.97 1.08 6.02
CA ALA A 223 9.04 1.61 7.01
C ALA A 223 7.85 0.66 7.25
N SER A 224 7.27 0.11 6.18
CA SER A 224 6.16 -0.84 6.26
C SER A 224 6.58 -2.12 6.98
N PHE A 225 7.77 -2.63 6.67
CA PHE A 225 8.33 -3.84 7.27
C PHE A 225 8.59 -3.69 8.78
N ILE A 226 9.24 -2.62 9.21
CA ILE A 226 9.52 -2.37 10.63
C ILE A 226 8.22 -2.23 11.43
N ARG A 227 7.27 -1.47 10.90
CA ARG A 227 5.96 -1.27 11.54
C ARG A 227 5.21 -2.58 11.67
N LEU A 228 5.18 -3.38 10.60
CA LEU A 228 4.48 -4.65 10.63
C LEU A 228 5.11 -5.64 11.61
N SER A 229 6.44 -5.80 11.55
CA SER A 229 7.15 -6.73 12.43
C SER A 229 6.91 -6.41 13.91
N LYS A 230 6.79 -5.12 14.26
CA LYS A 230 6.42 -4.69 15.62
C LYS A 230 4.97 -5.02 15.97
N LEU A 231 4.03 -4.74 15.07
CA LEU A 231 2.60 -5.00 15.27
C LEU A 231 2.33 -6.49 15.52
N THR A 232 2.99 -7.34 14.74
CA THR A 232 2.79 -8.79 14.74
C THR A 232 3.70 -9.49 15.75
N ARG A 233 4.64 -8.74 16.35
CA ARG A 233 5.75 -9.25 17.16
C ARG A 233 6.54 -10.36 16.48
N THR A 234 6.57 -10.33 15.14
CA THR A 234 7.36 -11.28 14.34
C THR A 234 8.84 -11.07 14.64
N ARG A 235 9.56 -12.17 14.85
CA ARG A 235 11.00 -12.12 15.07
C ARG A 235 11.71 -11.81 13.75
N VAL A 236 12.56 -10.79 13.78
CA VAL A 236 13.40 -10.40 12.65
C VAL A 236 14.84 -10.75 12.98
N PRO A 237 15.50 -11.63 12.21
CA PRO A 237 16.93 -11.92 12.41
C PRO A 237 17.81 -10.67 12.33
N ASP A 238 18.84 -10.58 13.17
CA ASP A 238 19.76 -9.43 13.18
C ASP A 238 20.43 -9.22 11.82
N GLU A 239 20.76 -10.31 11.13
CA GLU A 239 21.34 -10.32 9.78
C GLU A 239 20.41 -9.64 8.76
N LEU A 240 19.10 -9.84 8.89
CA LEU A 240 18.09 -9.22 8.03
C LEU A 240 18.01 -7.71 8.29
N THR A 241 18.06 -7.30 9.55
CA THR A 241 18.08 -5.88 9.93
C THR A 241 19.35 -5.19 9.40
N ALA A 242 20.52 -5.81 9.58
CA ALA A 242 21.79 -5.29 9.12
C ALA A 242 21.88 -5.19 7.58
N ALA A 243 21.22 -6.09 6.85
CA ALA A 243 21.18 -6.03 5.38
C ALA A 243 20.24 -4.94 4.84
N LEU A 244 19.16 -4.62 5.57
CA LEU A 244 18.17 -3.62 5.18
C LEU A 244 18.59 -2.19 5.53
N GLU A 245 19.33 -1.99 6.62
CA GLU A 245 19.71 -0.66 7.12
C GLU A 245 20.45 0.21 6.06
N PRO A 246 21.41 -0.30 5.27
CA PRO A 246 22.10 0.50 4.25
C PRO A 246 21.21 0.93 3.07
N ILE A 247 20.08 0.24 2.86
CA ILE A 247 19.17 0.48 1.74
C ILE A 247 17.82 1.04 2.19
N CYS A 248 17.66 1.37 3.47
CA CYS A 248 16.37 1.71 4.07
C CYS A 248 15.65 2.94 3.47
N HIS A 249 16.38 3.78 2.72
CA HIS A 249 15.87 4.97 2.03
C HIS A 249 15.64 4.78 0.52
N ASP A 250 15.90 3.57 -0.02
CA ASP A 250 15.67 3.23 -1.42
C ASP A 250 14.66 2.08 -1.52
N ASP A 251 13.38 2.43 -1.68
CA ASP A 251 12.28 1.47 -1.77
C ASP A 251 12.45 0.46 -2.92
N ALA A 252 13.13 0.84 -4.02
CA ALA A 252 13.37 -0.09 -5.11
C ALA A 252 14.37 -1.18 -4.69
N LEU A 253 15.47 -0.80 -4.04
CA LEU A 253 16.44 -1.76 -3.50
C LEU A 253 15.84 -2.63 -2.39
N VAL A 254 15.02 -2.03 -1.51
CA VAL A 254 14.31 -2.77 -0.45
C VAL A 254 13.36 -3.81 -1.05
N LYS A 255 12.61 -3.45 -2.10
CA LYS A 255 11.71 -4.37 -2.81
C LYS A 255 12.48 -5.52 -3.49
N ASP A 256 13.61 -5.22 -4.14
CA ASP A 256 14.47 -6.24 -4.76
C ASP A 256 15.05 -7.21 -3.71
N PHE A 257 15.49 -6.67 -2.58
CA PHE A 257 15.93 -7.46 -1.44
C PHE A 257 14.78 -8.33 -0.89
N GLY A 258 13.58 -7.77 -0.74
CA GLY A 258 12.39 -8.47 -0.26
C GLY A 258 11.96 -9.64 -1.14
N VAL A 259 12.04 -9.49 -2.47
CA VAL A 259 11.83 -10.57 -3.45
C VAL A 259 12.88 -11.67 -3.26
N THR A 260 14.16 -11.29 -3.19
CA THR A 260 15.28 -12.24 -3.02
C THR A 260 15.14 -13.05 -1.72
N LEU A 261 14.78 -12.38 -0.63
CA LEU A 261 14.53 -13.01 0.66
C LEU A 261 13.37 -14.02 0.58
N ALA A 262 12.22 -13.62 0.02
CA ALA A 262 11.06 -14.50 -0.12
C ALA A 262 11.39 -15.76 -0.95
N ILE A 263 12.15 -15.60 -2.05
CA ILE A 263 12.63 -16.73 -2.87
C ILE A 263 13.48 -17.69 -2.03
N SER A 264 14.43 -17.16 -1.26
CA SER A 264 15.29 -17.96 -0.38
C SER A 264 14.46 -18.74 0.64
N MET A 265 13.52 -18.06 1.32
CA MET A 265 12.63 -18.70 2.29
C MET A 265 11.80 -19.83 1.66
N ILE A 266 11.17 -19.58 0.52
CA ILE A 266 10.33 -20.57 -0.18
C ILE A 266 11.15 -21.80 -0.58
N LYS A 267 12.37 -21.60 -1.10
CA LYS A 267 13.28 -22.70 -1.43
C LYS A 267 13.57 -23.55 -0.19
N ARG A 268 13.97 -22.93 0.92
CA ARG A 268 14.25 -23.64 2.18
C ARG A 268 13.01 -24.38 2.71
N LEU A 269 11.83 -23.75 2.72
CA LEU A 269 10.60 -24.37 3.20
C LEU A 269 10.20 -25.61 2.40
N THR A 270 10.39 -25.55 1.08
CA THR A 270 10.05 -26.66 0.17
C THR A 270 11.08 -27.78 0.22
N THR A 271 12.38 -27.48 0.29
CA THR A 271 13.45 -28.48 0.26
C THR A 271 13.79 -29.06 1.63
N GLU A 272 13.82 -28.24 2.68
CA GLU A 272 14.20 -28.65 4.05
C GLU A 272 12.96 -29.01 4.88
N GLY A 273 11.89 -28.21 4.76
CA GLY A 273 10.68 -28.38 5.57
C GLY A 273 9.67 -29.40 5.04
N GLY A 274 9.82 -29.83 3.78
CA GLY A 274 8.85 -30.71 3.12
C GLY A 274 7.47 -30.08 3.01
N LEU A 275 7.40 -28.75 2.89
CA LEU A 275 6.16 -27.98 2.78
C LEU A 275 5.96 -27.59 1.30
N PRO A 276 5.12 -28.32 0.55
CA PRO A 276 5.02 -28.16 -0.90
C PRO A 276 4.24 -26.91 -1.34
N GLY A 277 3.70 -26.13 -0.41
CA GLY A 277 3.03 -24.89 -0.79
C GLY A 277 3.04 -23.81 0.27
N VAL A 278 2.87 -22.58 -0.21
CA VAL A 278 2.95 -21.35 0.61
C VAL A 278 1.72 -20.48 0.45
N HIS A 279 1.51 -19.59 1.42
CA HIS A 279 0.44 -18.62 1.42
C HIS A 279 1.01 -17.21 1.34
N PHE A 280 0.81 -16.51 0.22
CA PHE A 280 1.33 -15.17 0.03
C PHE A 280 0.36 -14.12 0.59
N CYS A 281 0.83 -13.33 1.55
CA CYS A 281 0.18 -12.07 1.89
C CYS A 281 0.60 -11.01 0.86
N THR A 282 -0.33 -10.62 -0.02
CA THR A 282 0.00 -9.78 -1.18
C THR A 282 -0.03 -8.28 -0.88
N LEU A 283 -0.68 -7.87 0.22
CA LEU A 283 -1.06 -6.48 0.49
C LEU A 283 -1.84 -5.83 -0.66
N ASN A 284 -2.66 -6.63 -1.36
CA ASN A 284 -3.30 -6.27 -2.61
C ASN A 284 -2.35 -5.95 -3.77
N LEU A 285 -1.03 -6.13 -3.66
CA LEU A 285 -0.03 -5.88 -4.71
C LEU A 285 0.22 -7.12 -5.59
N GLU A 286 0.73 -6.91 -6.80
CA GLU A 286 0.94 -7.95 -7.81
C GLU A 286 2.42 -8.19 -8.10
N LYS A 287 3.20 -7.13 -8.33
CA LYS A 287 4.56 -7.22 -8.90
C LYS A 287 5.52 -8.09 -8.08
N SER A 288 5.58 -7.89 -6.77
CA SER A 288 6.56 -8.58 -5.92
C SER A 288 6.28 -10.08 -5.86
N VAL A 289 5.01 -10.47 -5.76
CA VAL A 289 4.60 -11.88 -5.72
C VAL A 289 4.76 -12.53 -7.09
N GLN A 290 4.42 -11.83 -8.17
CA GLN A 290 4.66 -12.30 -9.53
C GLN A 290 6.15 -12.57 -9.76
N ARG A 291 7.03 -11.61 -9.43
CA ARG A 291 8.49 -11.79 -9.55
C ARG A 291 9.01 -12.98 -8.77
N VAL A 292 8.56 -13.13 -7.51
CA VAL A 292 8.94 -14.31 -6.69
C VAL A 292 8.56 -15.60 -7.43
N LEU A 293 7.32 -15.72 -7.91
CA LEU A 293 6.83 -16.92 -8.60
C LEU A 293 7.55 -17.21 -9.91
N GLU A 294 7.85 -16.18 -10.70
CA GLU A 294 8.62 -16.31 -11.95
C GLU A 294 10.04 -16.81 -11.67
N GLU A 295 10.72 -16.22 -10.67
CA GLU A 295 12.10 -16.55 -10.33
C GLU A 295 12.25 -17.92 -9.63
N VAL A 296 11.23 -18.40 -8.91
CA VAL A 296 11.20 -19.78 -8.42
C VAL A 296 10.73 -20.79 -9.48
N GLY A 297 10.25 -20.32 -10.64
CA GLY A 297 9.75 -21.16 -11.74
C GLY A 297 8.42 -21.83 -11.43
N TRP A 298 7.55 -21.18 -10.65
CA TRP A 298 6.24 -21.70 -10.23
C TRP A 298 5.08 -21.11 -11.03
N THR A 299 5.35 -20.21 -11.96
CA THR A 299 4.38 -19.82 -12.99
C THR A 299 4.21 -21.01 -13.93
N GLY A 300 2.97 -21.44 -14.17
CA GLY A 300 2.71 -22.50 -15.16
C GLY A 300 3.35 -22.12 -16.50
N HIS A 301 3.89 -23.08 -17.24
CA HIS A 301 4.43 -22.83 -18.59
C HIS A 301 3.38 -22.16 -19.46
N HIS A 302 3.48 -20.85 -19.61
CA HIS A 302 2.86 -20.15 -20.72
C HIS A 302 3.77 -20.37 -21.92
N GLU A 303 3.26 -21.02 -22.97
CA GLU A 303 3.76 -20.69 -24.31
C GLU A 303 3.62 -19.18 -24.43
N VAL A 304 4.75 -18.48 -24.49
CA VAL A 304 4.79 -17.04 -24.70
C VAL A 304 4.12 -16.77 -26.04
N GLY A 305 2.83 -16.47 -26.02
CA GLY A 305 2.18 -15.74 -27.09
C GLY A 305 2.88 -14.39 -27.15
N HIS A 306 3.88 -14.29 -28.02
CA HIS A 306 4.53 -13.02 -28.32
C HIS A 306 3.44 -12.00 -28.62
N ASN A 307 3.28 -11.01 -27.73
CA ASN A 307 2.66 -9.76 -28.09
C ASN A 307 3.47 -9.19 -29.24
N ALA A 308 2.92 -9.29 -30.44
CA ALA A 308 3.52 -8.76 -31.65
C ALA A 308 3.61 -7.24 -31.52
N VAL A 309 4.81 -6.74 -31.22
CA VAL A 309 5.18 -5.34 -31.41
C VAL A 309 6.32 -5.30 -32.41
N ILE A 310 5.95 -4.87 -33.61
CA ILE A 310 6.77 -4.34 -34.71
C ILE A 310 7.61 -5.36 -35.49
N LEU A 311 7.21 -5.46 -36.76
CA LEU A 311 7.83 -6.18 -37.87
C LEU A 311 9.31 -5.80 -38.01
N ASP A 312 10.20 -6.79 -37.98
CA ASP A 312 11.47 -6.72 -38.67
C ASP A 312 11.26 -7.13 -40.14
N SER A 313 11.78 -6.31 -41.04
CA SER A 313 11.55 -6.40 -42.48
C SER A 313 12.44 -7.45 -43.11
N ALA A 314 12.09 -8.72 -42.95
CA ALA A 314 12.68 -9.83 -43.71
C ALA A 314 11.82 -11.10 -43.61
N ASP A 315 10.61 -11.13 -44.21
CA ASP A 315 9.93 -12.39 -44.60
C ASP A 315 8.64 -12.14 -45.41
N LEU A 316 8.74 -11.37 -46.50
CA LEU A 316 7.70 -11.34 -47.55
C LEU A 316 8.29 -11.88 -48.86
N ALA A 317 8.61 -13.16 -48.87
CA ALA A 317 8.85 -13.92 -50.09
C ALA A 317 8.47 -15.38 -49.87
N ASN A 318 7.18 -15.67 -50.06
CA ASN A 318 6.56 -16.95 -50.42
C ASN A 318 5.26 -17.13 -49.65
N VAL A 319 4.14 -17.04 -50.36
CA VAL A 319 2.99 -17.97 -50.33
C VAL A 319 1.84 -17.27 -51.06
N HIS A 320 1.68 -17.58 -52.34
CA HIS A 320 0.38 -17.51 -53.01
C HIS A 320 0.22 -18.78 -53.84
N ALA A 321 -0.66 -19.68 -53.39
CA ALA A 321 -1.26 -20.68 -54.25
C ALA A 321 -2.66 -21.08 -53.75
N SER A 322 -3.59 -21.07 -54.71
CA SER A 322 -4.93 -21.69 -54.74
C SER A 322 -6.11 -20.95 -54.08
N SER A 323 -6.95 -20.33 -54.91
CA SER A 323 -8.30 -20.88 -55.22
C SER A 323 -8.97 -20.13 -56.38
N SER A 324 -9.66 -20.91 -57.23
CA SER A 324 -10.50 -20.64 -58.42
C SER A 324 -11.73 -19.74 -58.11
N ALA A 325 -12.43 -18.99 -58.99
CA ALA A 325 -12.82 -18.99 -60.43
C ALA A 325 -13.48 -17.59 -60.77
N PRO A 326 -14.19 -17.26 -61.90
CA PRO A 326 -14.29 -17.73 -63.31
C PRO A 326 -14.05 -16.56 -64.37
N PRO A 327 -14.33 -16.66 -65.71
CA PRO A 327 -13.62 -15.94 -66.80
C PRO A 327 -14.23 -14.58 -67.28
N PRO A 328 -13.56 -13.84 -68.20
CA PRO A 328 -13.74 -12.38 -68.39
C PRO A 328 -14.48 -11.98 -69.70
N PRO A 329 -14.80 -10.68 -69.89
CA PRO A 329 -14.94 -10.07 -71.21
C PRO A 329 -13.67 -9.24 -71.62
N PRO A 330 -13.31 -9.14 -72.92
CA PRO A 330 -12.13 -8.40 -73.42
C PRO A 330 -12.53 -7.06 -74.12
N PRO A 331 -11.64 -6.36 -74.84
CA PRO A 331 -10.53 -5.54 -74.35
C PRO A 331 -10.59 -4.09 -74.90
N LEU A 332 -9.82 -3.14 -74.33
CA LEU A 332 -9.38 -1.96 -75.07
C LEU A 332 -7.90 -1.64 -74.76
N THR A 333 -7.23 -1.14 -75.78
CA THR A 333 -5.84 -1.37 -76.16
C THR A 333 -4.87 -0.24 -75.81
N ASN A 334 -3.62 -0.65 -75.58
CA ASN A 334 -2.31 0.03 -75.66
C ASN A 334 -2.17 1.41 -76.33
N GLY A 335 -1.22 2.20 -75.79
CA GLY A 335 -0.34 3.11 -76.53
C GLY A 335 0.29 4.19 -75.62
N VAL A 336 1.50 4.05 -75.05
CA VAL A 336 2.87 4.09 -75.64
C VAL A 336 3.37 5.51 -76.01
N THR A 337 4.22 6.04 -75.11
CA THR A 337 5.53 6.74 -75.31
C THR A 337 5.70 8.24 -75.66
N LYS A 338 6.64 8.85 -74.87
CA LYS A 338 7.90 9.58 -75.24
C LYS A 338 7.95 11.15 -75.17
N PRO A 339 9.17 11.78 -75.07
CA PRO A 339 9.53 12.63 -73.89
C PRO A 339 10.30 13.97 -74.18
N SER A 340 10.76 14.63 -73.09
CA SER A 340 11.95 15.53 -72.90
C SER A 340 11.89 16.99 -73.44
N PRO A 341 12.77 17.96 -73.00
CA PRO A 341 13.99 17.88 -72.14
C PRO A 341 14.25 19.02 -71.07
N LEU A 342 15.21 18.72 -70.16
CA LEU A 342 16.29 19.47 -69.43
C LEU A 342 16.45 21.02 -69.44
N ARG A 343 16.92 21.60 -68.29
CA ARG A 343 18.25 22.29 -68.13
C ARG A 343 18.66 22.66 -66.67
N ASN A 344 19.91 22.30 -66.30
CA ASN A 344 20.98 22.82 -65.38
C ASN A 344 20.69 23.82 -64.22
N GLY A 345 21.40 23.86 -63.07
CA GLY A 345 22.61 23.18 -62.56
C GLY A 345 23.46 24.13 -61.65
N SER A 346 24.12 23.64 -60.58
CA SER A 346 25.41 24.17 -60.03
C SER A 346 26.00 23.24 -58.95
N ILE A 347 27.34 23.26 -58.82
CA ILE A 347 28.26 22.19 -58.39
C ILE A 347 29.06 22.58 -57.11
N THR A 348 29.55 21.54 -56.41
CA THR A 348 30.42 21.38 -55.21
C THR A 348 31.86 21.97 -55.29
N PRO A 349 32.75 21.89 -54.25
CA PRO A 349 33.61 20.69 -54.01
C PRO A 349 34.05 20.39 -52.53
N SER A 350 34.68 19.21 -52.36
CA SER A 350 35.14 18.53 -51.11
C SER A 350 36.66 18.77 -50.76
N PRO A 351 37.37 17.91 -49.97
CA PRO A 351 37.98 18.11 -48.63
C PRO A 351 39.55 18.26 -48.63
N PRO A 352 40.25 18.25 -47.47
CA PRO A 352 41.40 17.32 -47.31
C PRO A 352 41.74 16.80 -45.88
N ASP A 353 42.75 15.91 -45.88
CA ASP A 353 43.29 14.89 -44.95
C ASP A 353 43.91 15.26 -43.57
N GLU A 354 44.12 14.18 -42.80
CA GLU A 354 44.69 13.92 -41.46
C GLU A 354 46.04 14.57 -41.06
N THR A 355 46.26 14.78 -39.75
CA THR A 355 47.51 14.47 -39.00
C THR A 355 47.31 14.49 -37.46
N HIS A 356 48.05 13.62 -36.76
CA HIS A 356 48.01 13.34 -35.31
C HIS A 356 48.66 14.40 -34.40
N THR A 357 48.09 14.64 -33.19
CA THR A 357 48.81 14.76 -31.89
C THR A 357 47.84 14.65 -30.69
N THR A 358 48.32 14.02 -29.62
CA THR A 358 47.70 13.73 -28.31
C THR A 358 47.57 14.94 -27.38
N THR A 359 46.47 15.07 -26.61
CA THR A 359 46.42 15.26 -25.12
C THR A 359 45.00 15.53 -24.60
N GLU A 360 44.67 14.80 -23.52
CA GLU A 360 43.82 15.14 -22.36
C GLU A 360 42.29 15.34 -22.46
N SER A 361 41.66 14.69 -21.48
CA SER A 361 40.29 14.73 -21.01
C SER A 361 39.78 16.13 -20.69
N ASP A 362 38.55 16.43 -21.11
CA ASP A 362 37.73 17.37 -20.35
C ASP A 362 36.24 17.02 -20.39
N SER A 363 35.62 17.32 -19.25
CA SER A 363 34.33 16.88 -18.73
C SER A 363 33.09 17.17 -19.59
N LEU A 364 32.23 16.15 -19.78
CA LEU A 364 30.82 16.31 -20.15
C LEU A 364 29.96 16.28 -18.88
N ILE A 365 30.10 17.31 -18.05
CA ILE A 365 29.13 17.64 -17.00
C ILE A 365 28.34 18.83 -17.53
N LEU A 366 27.09 18.61 -17.92
CA LEU A 366 26.16 19.72 -18.18
C LEU A 366 25.66 20.23 -16.82
N PRO A 367 25.91 21.50 -16.45
CA PRO A 367 25.39 22.07 -15.21
C PRO A 367 23.86 22.16 -15.25
N ALA A 368 23.19 21.98 -14.10
CA ALA A 368 21.72 21.99 -13.96
C ALA A 368 21.00 23.18 -14.63
N ARG A 369 21.68 24.34 -14.73
CA ARG A 369 21.19 25.53 -15.45
C ARG A 369 20.91 25.27 -16.93
N GLU A 370 21.73 24.46 -17.59
CA GLU A 370 21.64 24.18 -19.03
C GLU A 370 20.62 23.09 -19.35
N ALA A 371 20.43 22.12 -18.45
CA ALA A 371 19.34 21.14 -18.54
C ALA A 371 17.95 21.81 -18.41
N VAL A 372 17.81 22.78 -17.49
CA VAL A 372 16.60 23.62 -17.34
C VAL A 372 16.36 24.48 -18.58
N SER A 373 17.43 25.02 -19.18
CA SER A 373 17.36 25.83 -20.41
C SER A 373 16.99 24.98 -21.63
N ALA A 374 17.47 23.74 -21.73
CA ALA A 374 17.13 22.81 -22.81
C ALA A 374 15.67 22.34 -22.72
N ALA A 375 15.19 22.05 -21.50
CA ALA A 375 13.77 21.74 -21.24
C ALA A 375 12.85 22.94 -21.54
N SER A 376 13.30 24.16 -21.23
CA SER A 376 12.55 25.39 -21.54
C SER A 376 12.56 25.75 -23.03
N ALA A 377 13.63 25.45 -23.76
CA ALA A 377 13.75 25.70 -25.19
C ALA A 377 12.93 24.71 -26.04
N GLY A 378 12.67 23.49 -25.56
CA GLY A 378 11.77 22.53 -26.22
C GLY A 378 10.30 22.96 -26.19
N LEU A 379 9.89 23.74 -25.18
CA LEU A 379 8.52 24.23 -24.98
C LEU A 379 8.11 25.36 -25.94
N THR A 380 9.06 26.06 -26.58
CA THR A 380 8.74 27.21 -27.45
C THR A 380 8.44 26.85 -28.90
N SER A 381 8.49 25.57 -29.28
CA SER A 381 8.31 25.13 -30.67
C SER A 381 6.93 24.53 -31.02
N PHE A 382 5.95 24.59 -30.11
CA PHE A 382 4.57 24.19 -30.41
C PHE A 382 3.73 25.37 -30.92
N PRO A 383 3.05 25.26 -32.08
CA PRO A 383 2.18 26.33 -32.56
C PRO A 383 0.95 26.45 -31.64
N ASN A 384 0.61 27.70 -31.30
CA ASN A 384 -0.52 28.14 -30.46
C ASN A 384 -1.76 27.22 -30.52
N ALA A 385 -1.98 26.46 -29.44
CA ALA A 385 -3.27 25.88 -29.10
C ALA A 385 -3.74 26.47 -27.76
N SER A 386 -5.01 26.83 -27.69
CA SER A 386 -5.68 27.61 -26.65
C SER A 386 -5.57 27.03 -25.23
N SER A 387 -5.28 27.92 -24.27
CA SER A 387 -5.58 27.88 -22.83
C SER A 387 -5.89 26.50 -22.21
N HIS A 388 -4.86 25.78 -21.79
CA HIS A 388 -4.97 24.70 -20.80
C HIS A 388 -3.96 24.95 -19.67
N GLU A 389 -4.46 24.90 -18.43
CA GLU A 389 -3.73 25.11 -17.17
C GLU A 389 -2.64 24.05 -16.94
N ALA A 390 -1.53 24.49 -16.35
CA ALA A 390 -0.43 23.64 -15.94
C ALA A 390 -0.88 22.66 -14.83
N GLY A 391 -0.59 21.37 -14.99
CA GLY A 391 -0.79 20.36 -13.92
C GLY A 391 -1.43 19.04 -14.33
N ARG A 392 -1.91 18.88 -15.57
CA ARG A 392 -2.44 17.60 -16.05
C ARG A 392 -1.34 16.77 -16.72
N GLY A 393 -0.57 16.02 -15.93
CA GLY A 393 0.20 14.87 -16.42
C GLY A 393 -0.69 13.63 -16.39
N GLU A 394 -1.04 13.08 -17.55
CA GLU A 394 -1.73 11.78 -17.65
C GLU A 394 -0.71 10.65 -17.47
N LEU A 395 -0.81 9.91 -16.36
CA LEU A 395 -0.19 8.60 -16.18
C LEU A 395 -1.22 7.65 -15.57
N ASN A 396 -2.16 7.14 -16.39
CA ASN A 396 -3.20 6.21 -15.98
C ASN A 396 -2.99 4.84 -16.64
N ALA A 397 -2.04 4.05 -16.15
CA ALA A 397 -1.94 2.62 -16.47
C ALA A 397 -2.00 1.82 -15.17
N ALA A 398 -2.96 0.89 -15.04
CA ALA A 398 -3.17 0.08 -13.82
C ALA A 398 -1.93 -0.71 -13.34
N ALA A 399 -0.92 -0.87 -14.21
CA ALA A 399 0.36 -1.50 -13.90
C ALA A 399 1.33 -0.61 -13.09
N SER A 400 1.16 0.71 -13.07
CA SER A 400 2.02 1.61 -12.27
C SER A 400 1.56 1.74 -10.81
N TRP A 401 0.33 1.33 -10.48
CA TRP A 401 -0.23 1.45 -9.12
C TRP A 401 0.54 0.69 -8.03
N ASP A 402 1.33 -0.33 -8.41
CA ASP A 402 2.23 -1.06 -7.51
C ASP A 402 3.55 -0.34 -7.20
N ASP A 403 3.81 0.79 -7.86
CA ASP A 403 5.03 1.59 -7.69
C ASP A 403 4.76 2.87 -6.89
N PHE A 404 3.51 3.16 -6.54
CA PHE A 404 3.18 4.27 -5.65
C PHE A 404 3.32 3.81 -4.20
N PRO A 405 3.82 4.67 -3.31
CA PRO A 405 3.92 4.33 -1.90
C PRO A 405 2.54 4.05 -1.31
N ASN A 406 2.44 2.93 -0.60
CA ASN A 406 1.22 2.48 0.05
C ASN A 406 1.00 3.26 1.35
N GLY A 407 -0.24 3.68 1.59
CA GLY A 407 -0.64 4.35 2.81
C GLY A 407 -1.35 5.67 2.51
N ARG A 408 -1.33 6.56 3.50
CA ARG A 408 -2.10 7.82 3.51
C ARG A 408 -1.94 8.71 2.27
N PHE A 409 -0.76 8.75 1.67
CA PHE A 409 -0.42 9.71 0.61
C PHE A 409 -0.32 9.10 -0.80
N GLY A 410 -0.67 7.81 -0.94
CA GLY A 410 -0.75 7.15 -2.24
C GLY A 410 -2.02 7.49 -3.01
N ASP A 411 -2.09 7.13 -4.29
CA ASP A 411 -3.30 7.31 -5.13
C ASP A 411 -4.46 6.48 -4.55
N PHE A 412 -5.61 7.10 -4.27
CA PHE A 412 -6.80 6.40 -3.73
C PHE A 412 -7.38 5.34 -4.67
N LYS A 413 -7.02 5.40 -5.94
CA LYS A 413 -7.36 4.40 -6.95
C LYS A 413 -6.52 3.13 -6.76
N SER A 414 -5.38 3.19 -6.05
CA SER A 414 -4.60 1.99 -5.78
C SER A 414 -5.43 0.97 -4.98
N PRO A 415 -5.49 -0.31 -5.39
CA PRO A 415 -6.11 -1.38 -4.61
C PRO A 415 -5.58 -1.54 -3.17
N ALA A 416 -4.34 -1.08 -2.94
CA ALA A 416 -3.67 -1.12 -1.63
C ALA A 416 -3.88 0.16 -0.80
N TRP A 417 -4.64 1.14 -1.30
CA TRP A 417 -4.86 2.39 -0.58
C TRP A 417 -5.77 2.22 0.64
N GLY A 418 -5.48 3.00 1.68
CA GLY A 418 -6.26 3.00 2.92
C GLY A 418 -6.23 1.67 3.66
N ASP A 419 -5.16 0.88 3.48
CA ASP A 419 -5.04 -0.46 4.03
C ASP A 419 -5.17 -0.46 5.57
N GLN A 420 -6.30 -1.01 6.02
CA GLN A 420 -6.67 -1.24 7.41
C GLN A 420 -6.74 -2.74 7.74
N GLY A 421 -6.25 -3.62 6.84
CA GLY A 421 -6.07 -5.01 7.20
C GLY A 421 -5.16 -5.15 8.42
N PRO A 422 -5.12 -6.31 9.08
CA PRO A 422 -4.16 -6.56 10.17
C PRO A 422 -2.70 -6.29 9.74
N TRP A 423 -2.43 -6.29 8.42
CA TRP A 423 -1.13 -6.04 7.82
C TRP A 423 -0.93 -4.61 7.29
N GLY A 424 -1.95 -3.76 7.41
CA GLY A 424 -2.10 -2.58 6.56
C GLY A 424 -1.34 -1.34 6.97
N ASN A 425 -1.08 -0.46 5.98
CA ASN A 425 -0.12 0.64 6.05
C ASN A 425 -0.46 1.84 6.94
N ASN A 426 -1.67 1.92 7.50
CA ASN A 426 -2.12 3.18 8.09
C ASN A 426 -2.56 3.17 9.54
N ALA A 427 -3.07 2.07 10.11
CA ALA A 427 -3.69 2.15 11.44
C ALA A 427 -2.66 2.51 12.53
N LEU A 428 -2.74 3.74 13.03
CA LEU A 428 -2.05 4.24 14.22
C LEU A 428 -2.62 3.52 15.46
N TYR A 429 -2.24 2.27 15.68
CA TYR A 429 -2.69 1.51 16.83
C TYR A 429 -2.00 2.01 18.10
N ILE A 430 -2.78 2.60 19.01
CA ILE A 430 -2.32 3.02 20.33
C ILE A 430 -2.28 1.81 21.27
N THR A 431 -1.14 1.58 21.92
CA THR A 431 -1.01 0.59 23.00
C THR A 431 -1.23 1.21 24.39
N ALA A 432 -1.51 0.35 25.37
CA ALA A 432 -1.58 0.69 26.80
C ALA A 432 -0.37 1.51 27.28
N ASP A 433 0.82 1.01 26.96
CA ASP A 433 2.09 1.60 27.36
C ASP A 433 2.30 2.97 26.71
N GLN A 434 1.91 3.11 25.44
CA GLN A 434 1.97 4.39 24.73
C GLN A 434 1.03 5.41 25.35
N SER A 435 -0.24 5.04 25.57
CA SER A 435 -1.24 5.89 26.21
C SER A 435 -0.76 6.37 27.58
N THR A 436 -0.19 5.46 28.38
CA THR A 436 0.40 5.78 29.69
C THR A 436 1.58 6.75 29.57
N SER A 437 2.44 6.57 28.56
CA SER A 437 3.61 7.44 28.35
C SER A 437 3.25 8.90 28.01
N TRP A 438 2.09 9.11 27.40
CA TRP A 438 1.57 10.43 27.05
C TRP A 438 0.91 11.15 28.25
N GLY A 439 0.59 10.43 29.32
CA GLY A 439 -0.04 10.95 30.53
C GLY A 439 -1.54 11.17 30.41
N SER A 440 -2.11 11.96 31.34
CA SER A 440 -3.54 12.21 31.46
C SER A 440 -3.89 13.64 31.00
N PRO A 441 -4.37 13.83 29.76
CA PRO A 441 -4.70 15.17 29.25
C PRO A 441 -6.05 15.65 29.78
N HIS A 442 -6.05 16.33 30.93
CA HIS A 442 -7.27 16.85 31.57
C HIS A 442 -7.79 18.18 30.97
N SER A 443 -7.11 18.75 29.98
CA SER A 443 -7.43 20.05 29.39
C SER A 443 -6.79 20.24 28.00
N ILE A 444 -7.26 21.25 27.27
CA ILE A 444 -6.68 21.67 25.98
C ILE A 444 -5.22 22.14 26.15
N GLU A 445 -4.91 22.78 27.27
CA GLU A 445 -3.55 23.20 27.63
C GLU A 445 -2.65 22.00 27.88
N ALA A 446 -3.16 20.93 28.50
CA ALA A 446 -2.42 19.69 28.69
C ALA A 446 -2.10 19.01 27.34
N LEU A 447 -3.07 18.98 26.42
CA LEU A 447 -2.83 18.50 25.05
C LEU A 447 -1.78 19.35 24.33
N THR A 448 -1.88 20.67 24.42
CA THR A 448 -0.90 21.60 23.83
C THR A 448 0.51 21.37 24.38
N THR A 449 0.61 21.11 25.68
CA THR A 449 1.87 20.77 26.33
C THR A 449 2.44 19.46 25.79
N LEU A 450 1.60 18.43 25.62
CA LEU A 450 2.02 17.14 25.06
C LEU A 450 2.60 17.27 23.65
N PHE A 451 1.90 17.95 22.73
CA PHE A 451 2.41 18.17 21.37
C PHE A 451 3.70 19.01 21.38
N SER A 452 3.78 20.01 22.27
CA SER A 452 5.00 20.82 22.44
C SER A 452 6.18 20.00 22.97
N SER A 453 5.94 19.07 23.90
CA SER A 453 6.93 18.15 24.45
C SER A 453 7.45 17.18 23.39
N TYR A 454 6.60 16.68 22.51
CA TYR A 454 7.02 15.87 21.36
C TYR A 454 7.91 16.65 20.40
N LEU A 455 7.50 17.86 19.99
CA LEU A 455 8.31 18.71 19.11
C LEU A 455 9.65 19.11 19.73
N SER A 456 9.73 19.15 21.06
CA SER A 456 10.95 19.42 21.81
C SER A 456 11.74 18.15 22.15
N SER A 457 11.40 16.99 21.56
CA SER A 457 12.02 15.68 21.78
C SER A 457 12.01 15.17 23.23
N HIS A 458 11.13 15.71 24.08
CA HIS A 458 10.94 15.21 25.46
C HIS A 458 9.99 14.01 25.49
N LEU A 459 9.10 13.89 24.49
CA LEU A 459 8.28 12.71 24.26
C LEU A 459 8.73 12.04 22.96
N PRO A 460 8.85 10.69 22.95
CA PRO A 460 9.31 9.96 21.77
C PRO A 460 8.25 9.80 20.69
N SER A 461 6.97 10.02 21.01
CA SER A 461 5.84 9.81 20.10
C SER A 461 4.60 10.61 20.53
N THR A 462 3.63 10.69 19.63
CA THR A 462 2.24 11.12 19.88
C THR A 462 1.27 10.09 19.29
N PRO A 463 -0.05 10.18 19.54
CA PRO A 463 -1.02 9.32 18.86
C PRO A 463 -0.95 9.37 17.33
N PHE A 464 -0.45 10.48 16.77
CA PHE A 464 -0.37 10.71 15.33
C PHE A 464 1.03 10.47 14.75
N SER A 465 2.03 10.31 15.61
CA SER A 465 3.43 10.19 15.22
C SER A 465 4.12 9.15 16.11
N PRO A 466 4.10 7.86 15.71
CA PRO A 466 4.66 6.77 16.52
C PRO A 466 6.20 6.73 16.53
N LEU A 467 6.83 7.52 15.65
CA LEU A 467 8.27 7.65 15.54
C LEU A 467 8.72 9.06 15.98
N PRO A 468 9.99 9.21 16.40
CA PRO A 468 10.59 10.52 16.62
C PRO A 468 10.52 11.41 15.39
N LEU A 469 10.62 12.72 15.62
CA LEU A 469 10.54 13.74 14.57
C LEU A 469 11.56 13.47 13.45
N SER A 470 11.09 13.44 12.20
CA SER A 470 11.96 13.21 11.05
C SER A 470 13.01 14.31 10.91
N PRO A 471 14.22 14.01 10.38
CA PRO A 471 15.24 15.02 10.13
C PRO A 471 14.73 16.18 9.24
N GLU A 472 13.85 15.93 8.28
CA GLU A 472 13.26 16.98 7.45
C GLU A 472 12.39 17.96 8.27
N SER A 473 11.62 17.46 9.24
CA SER A 473 10.75 18.27 10.08
C SER A 473 11.55 19.17 11.03
N GLN A 474 12.78 18.79 11.39
CA GLN A 474 13.68 19.64 12.17
C GLN A 474 13.99 20.95 11.45
N THR A 475 13.97 20.96 10.11
CA THR A 475 14.26 22.16 9.30
C THR A 475 13.16 23.24 9.39
N ILE A 476 11.96 22.86 9.82
CA ILE A 476 10.78 23.74 9.98
C ILE A 476 10.26 23.75 11.43
N LEU A 477 11.01 23.17 12.36
CA LEU A 477 10.62 23.02 13.77
C LEU A 477 10.17 24.32 14.45
N PRO A 478 10.83 25.49 14.26
CA PRO A 478 10.37 26.73 14.87
C PRO A 478 8.95 27.12 14.46
N HIS A 479 8.54 26.80 13.23
CA HIS A 479 7.20 27.05 12.73
C HIS A 479 6.18 26.09 13.32
N LEU A 480 6.52 24.80 13.44
CA LEU A 480 5.67 23.79 14.07
C LEU A 480 5.44 24.09 15.56
N GLN A 481 6.49 24.51 16.28
CA GLN A 481 6.40 24.96 17.67
C GLN A 481 5.52 26.20 17.80
N ARG A 482 5.64 27.16 16.87
CA ARG A 482 4.80 28.36 16.84
C ARG A 482 3.32 28.01 16.64
N LEU A 483 2.99 27.14 15.67
CA LEU A 483 1.61 26.65 15.48
C LEU A 483 1.09 25.97 16.75
N THR A 484 1.88 25.08 17.34
CA THR A 484 1.48 24.36 18.55
C THR A 484 1.26 25.31 19.73
N SER A 485 2.07 26.36 19.89
CA SER A 485 1.89 27.38 20.94
C SER A 485 0.55 28.13 20.87
N PHE A 486 -0.07 28.10 19.69
CA PHE A 486 -1.39 28.68 19.42
C PHE A 486 -2.53 27.65 19.54
N GLY A 487 -2.24 26.44 20.04
CA GLY A 487 -3.22 25.36 20.14
C GLY A 487 -3.51 24.68 18.80
N LEU A 488 -2.71 24.91 17.76
CA LEU A 488 -2.79 24.24 16.46
C LEU A 488 -1.87 23.02 16.47
N TRP A 489 -2.42 21.85 16.81
CA TRP A 489 -1.63 20.65 17.03
C TRP A 489 -1.27 19.96 15.72
N THR A 490 0.00 20.07 15.33
CA THR A 490 0.51 19.53 14.06
C THR A 490 0.60 18.01 14.07
N VAL A 491 0.09 17.37 13.01
CA VAL A 491 0.04 15.90 12.83
C VAL A 491 0.64 15.40 11.53
N GLY A 492 1.06 16.32 10.65
CA GLY A 492 1.76 16.02 9.40
C GLY A 492 2.40 17.29 8.87
N SER A 493 3.62 17.19 8.35
CA SER A 493 4.31 18.33 7.75
C SER A 493 5.45 17.88 6.86
N GLN A 494 5.76 18.68 5.85
CA GLN A 494 7.01 18.57 5.12
C GLN A 494 7.52 19.96 4.71
N PRO A 495 8.85 20.16 4.62
CA PRO A 495 9.42 21.41 4.16
C PRO A 495 9.26 21.59 2.64
N SER A 496 9.61 22.78 2.16
CA SER A 496 9.79 23.02 0.73
C SER A 496 11.19 22.58 0.29
N VAL A 497 11.28 21.85 -0.82
CA VAL A 497 12.55 21.40 -1.42
C VAL A 497 12.56 21.70 -2.91
N ASP A 498 13.60 22.40 -3.35
CA ASP A 498 13.82 22.74 -4.77
C ASP A 498 15.06 22.03 -5.30
N GLY A 499 14.91 20.76 -5.68
CA GLY A 499 15.94 19.99 -6.38
C GLY A 499 17.10 19.54 -5.50
N ALA A 500 16.81 18.94 -4.34
CA ALA A 500 17.83 18.25 -3.55
C ALA A 500 18.35 17.02 -4.30
N GLU A 501 19.60 16.62 -4.08
CA GLU A 501 20.11 15.38 -4.67
C GLU A 501 19.31 14.17 -4.16
N SER A 502 19.06 13.17 -5.01
CA SER A 502 18.38 11.93 -4.59
C SER A 502 19.11 11.16 -3.49
N THR A 503 20.39 11.44 -3.29
CA THR A 503 21.23 10.90 -2.22
C THR A 503 21.31 11.77 -0.97
N ASP A 504 20.57 12.88 -0.92
CA ASP A 504 20.50 13.75 0.26
C ASP A 504 20.05 12.94 1.49
N SER A 505 20.76 13.09 2.61
CA SER A 505 20.54 12.28 3.82
C SER A 505 19.25 12.59 4.57
N VAL A 506 18.57 13.69 4.22
CA VAL A 506 17.38 14.19 4.91
C VAL A 506 16.13 13.98 4.07
N VAL A 507 16.17 14.40 2.79
CA VAL A 507 15.01 14.38 1.88
C VAL A 507 15.23 13.52 0.64
N GLY A 508 16.43 12.96 0.45
CA GLY A 508 16.78 12.16 -0.71
C GLY A 508 16.08 10.80 -0.72
N TRP A 509 15.61 10.40 -1.89
CA TRP A 509 15.08 9.07 -2.16
C TRP A 509 15.23 8.72 -3.64
N GLY A 510 15.11 7.43 -3.94
CA GLY A 510 15.19 6.90 -5.30
C GLY A 510 16.62 6.77 -5.85
N PRO A 511 16.77 6.45 -7.15
CA PRO A 511 18.07 6.18 -7.74
C PRO A 511 19.07 7.33 -7.61
N ARG A 512 20.35 7.00 -7.46
CA ARG A 512 21.46 7.98 -7.50
C ARG A 512 21.44 8.81 -8.78
N ASN A 513 22.00 10.03 -8.72
CA ASN A 513 22.02 11.00 -9.82
C ASN A 513 20.61 11.46 -10.26
N GLY A 514 19.70 11.60 -9.30
CA GLY A 514 18.40 12.23 -9.47
C GLY A 514 18.25 13.47 -8.61
N TYR A 515 17.10 14.12 -8.74
CA TYR A 515 16.73 15.31 -7.96
C TYR A 515 15.33 15.15 -7.36
N VAL A 516 15.19 15.51 -6.09
CA VAL A 516 13.93 15.45 -5.32
C VAL A 516 13.39 16.86 -5.09
N PHE A 517 12.07 16.98 -5.15
CA PHE A 517 11.34 18.21 -4.96
C PHE A 517 10.16 17.99 -4.02
N GLN A 518 9.86 19.00 -3.19
CA GLN A 518 8.75 18.98 -2.24
C GLN A 518 8.05 20.35 -2.22
N LYS A 519 6.73 20.36 -2.31
CA LYS A 519 5.90 21.49 -1.89
C LYS A 519 5.75 21.45 -0.37
N CYS A 520 5.82 22.59 0.28
CA CYS A 520 5.54 22.65 1.71
C CYS A 520 4.06 22.35 1.96
N PHE A 521 3.79 21.45 2.91
CA PHE A 521 2.46 21.29 3.49
C PHE A 521 2.54 21.15 5.01
N VAL A 522 1.44 21.49 5.68
CA VAL A 522 1.28 21.27 7.12
C VAL A 522 -0.16 20.89 7.42
N GLU A 523 -0.32 20.01 8.38
CA GLU A 523 -1.60 19.51 8.86
C GLU A 523 -1.68 19.61 10.36
N PHE A 524 -2.83 20.08 10.85
CA PHE A 524 -3.04 20.31 12.26
C PHE A 524 -4.52 20.27 12.63
N PHE A 525 -4.79 20.03 13.91
CA PHE A 525 -6.13 20.24 14.47
C PHE A 525 -6.34 21.70 14.86
N ALA A 526 -7.51 22.25 14.52
CA ALA A 526 -7.86 23.64 14.77
C ALA A 526 -9.34 23.78 15.18
N ASP A 527 -9.67 24.86 15.89
CA ASP A 527 -11.05 25.22 16.19
C ASP A 527 -11.73 25.86 14.96
N GLY A 528 -13.06 25.84 14.92
CA GLY A 528 -13.84 26.39 13.79
C GLY A 528 -13.53 27.85 13.47
N GLU A 529 -13.24 28.68 14.48
CA GLU A 529 -12.86 30.09 14.28
C GLU A 529 -11.57 30.24 13.46
N VAL A 530 -10.59 29.35 13.67
CA VAL A 530 -9.34 29.35 12.91
C VAL A 530 -9.59 28.92 11.47
N VAL A 531 -10.48 27.96 11.25
CA VAL A 531 -10.90 27.52 9.91
C VAL A 531 -11.56 28.66 9.13
N GLU A 532 -12.42 29.45 9.77
CA GLU A 532 -13.06 30.62 9.14
C GLU A 532 -12.04 31.71 8.79
N LYS A 533 -11.08 31.98 9.68
CA LYS A 533 -9.97 32.91 9.41
C LYS A 533 -9.11 32.41 8.25
N LEU A 534 -8.80 31.13 8.21
CA LEU A 534 -8.04 30.49 7.13
C LEU A 534 -8.74 30.68 5.79
N GLU A 535 -10.02 30.33 5.72
CA GLU A 535 -10.84 30.43 4.50
C GLU A 535 -10.85 31.87 3.96
N GLY A 536 -11.12 32.84 4.84
CA GLY A 536 -11.10 34.25 4.49
C GLY A 536 -9.72 34.71 3.99
N LYS A 537 -8.64 34.28 4.65
CA LYS A 537 -7.28 34.64 4.28
C LYS A 537 -6.88 34.04 2.93
N VAL A 538 -7.17 32.76 2.69
CA VAL A 538 -6.91 32.11 1.39
C VAL A 538 -7.65 32.84 0.27
N GLY A 539 -8.90 33.28 0.50
CA GLY A 539 -9.66 34.06 -0.48
C GLY A 539 -9.06 35.43 -0.81
N ARG A 540 -8.40 36.08 0.15
CA ARG A 540 -7.79 37.42 -0.03
C ARG A 540 -6.35 37.38 -0.53
N GLU A 541 -5.53 36.51 0.05
CA GLU A 541 -4.08 36.50 -0.08
C GLU A 541 -3.53 35.23 -0.74
N GLY A 542 -4.34 34.16 -0.84
CA GLY A 542 -3.88 32.86 -1.32
C GLY A 542 -3.47 32.87 -2.80
N GLY A 543 -4.07 33.72 -3.63
CA GLY A 543 -3.61 34.02 -5.00
C GLY A 543 -3.44 32.80 -5.93
N GLY A 544 -4.14 31.70 -5.67
CA GLY A 544 -3.97 30.41 -6.38
C GLY A 544 -2.73 29.61 -5.95
N TRP A 545 -1.90 30.13 -5.05
CA TRP A 545 -0.70 29.47 -4.52
C TRP A 545 -0.99 28.59 -3.31
N VAL A 546 -2.10 28.82 -2.63
CA VAL A 546 -2.48 28.08 -1.42
C VAL A 546 -3.71 27.23 -1.69
N GLN A 547 -3.60 25.95 -1.40
CA GLN A 547 -4.70 25.00 -1.41
C GLN A 547 -4.86 24.37 -0.05
N TRP A 548 -6.10 24.11 0.35
CA TRP A 548 -6.37 23.60 1.71
C TRP A 548 -7.62 22.76 1.79
N PHE A 549 -7.67 21.90 2.79
CA PHE A 549 -8.85 21.17 3.23
C PHE A 549 -9.04 21.37 4.74
N ALA A 550 -10.29 21.44 5.20
CA ALA A 550 -10.65 21.25 6.58
C ALA A 550 -11.91 20.38 6.67
N CYS A 551 -11.90 19.40 7.56
CA CYS A 551 -13.07 18.56 7.82
C CYS A 551 -13.17 18.22 9.30
N ASN A 552 -14.37 18.24 9.86
CA ASN A 552 -14.64 17.78 11.23
C ASN A 552 -15.10 16.31 11.22
N ALA A 553 -15.30 15.74 12.42
CA ALA A 553 -15.72 14.35 12.57
C ALA A 553 -17.14 14.07 12.04
N GLU A 554 -17.96 15.10 11.81
CA GLU A 554 -19.31 14.99 11.24
C GLU A 554 -19.32 15.04 9.70
N GLY A 555 -18.16 15.30 9.08
CA GLY A 555 -18.03 15.40 7.62
C GLY A 555 -18.26 16.79 7.03
N ASP A 556 -18.26 17.87 7.84
CA ASP A 556 -18.30 19.25 7.34
C ASP A 556 -16.97 19.60 6.64
N LEU A 557 -16.90 19.33 5.34
CA LEU A 557 -15.73 19.59 4.51
C LEU A 557 -15.75 21.01 3.92
N ARG A 558 -14.72 21.79 4.23
CA ARG A 558 -14.42 23.10 3.63
C ARG A 558 -13.10 23.05 2.88
N THR A 559 -13.06 23.57 1.66
CA THR A 559 -11.87 23.51 0.81
C THR A 559 -11.97 24.45 -0.39
N ASN A 560 -10.83 24.93 -0.89
CA ASN A 560 -10.74 25.56 -2.20
C ASN A 560 -10.21 24.62 -3.30
N VAL A 561 -10.01 23.34 -2.99
CA VAL A 561 -9.52 22.33 -3.94
C VAL A 561 -10.71 21.79 -4.74
N PRO A 562 -10.63 21.83 -6.09
CA PRO A 562 -11.64 21.22 -6.95
C PRO A 562 -11.86 19.74 -6.65
N GLU A 563 -13.03 19.20 -7.02
CA GLU A 563 -13.39 17.81 -6.74
C GLU A 563 -12.39 16.80 -7.33
N GLU A 564 -11.93 17.02 -8.56
CA GLU A 564 -10.86 16.22 -9.20
C GLU A 564 -9.44 16.78 -8.96
N GLY A 565 -9.27 17.70 -8.01
CA GLY A 565 -8.02 18.37 -7.74
C GLY A 565 -6.96 17.42 -7.14
N ARG A 566 -5.82 17.30 -7.82
CA ARG A 566 -4.70 16.44 -7.40
C ARG A 566 -3.45 17.26 -7.14
N ASN A 567 -2.94 17.19 -5.91
CA ASN A 567 -1.70 17.85 -5.54
C ASN A 567 -0.58 16.86 -5.34
N ALA A 568 0.24 16.65 -6.37
CA ALA A 568 1.57 16.09 -6.16
C ALA A 568 2.37 17.08 -5.30
N VAL A 569 2.71 16.66 -4.09
CA VAL A 569 3.49 17.45 -3.13
C VAL A 569 4.93 16.97 -3.00
N THR A 570 5.24 15.75 -3.43
CA THR A 570 6.62 15.23 -3.49
C THR A 570 6.84 14.48 -4.79
N TRP A 571 7.92 14.82 -5.51
CA TRP A 571 8.29 14.17 -6.76
C TRP A 571 9.80 14.11 -6.96
N GLY A 572 10.24 13.16 -7.77
CA GLY A 572 11.63 12.93 -8.12
C GLY A 572 11.84 12.84 -9.62
N VAL A 573 12.94 13.40 -10.10
CA VAL A 573 13.40 13.32 -11.48
C VAL A 573 14.67 12.48 -11.50
N PHE A 574 14.61 11.31 -12.13
CA PHE A 574 15.71 10.34 -12.14
C PHE A 574 16.19 10.05 -13.57
N SER A 575 17.49 9.87 -13.73
CA SER A 575 18.11 9.61 -15.03
C SER A 575 17.52 8.36 -15.68
N GLY A 576 16.98 8.51 -16.90
CA GLY A 576 16.43 7.41 -17.69
C GLY A 576 15.10 6.83 -17.18
N ARG A 577 14.39 7.55 -16.29
CA ARG A 577 13.07 7.16 -15.78
C ARG A 577 12.06 8.29 -15.95
N GLU A 578 10.78 7.95 -15.96
CA GLU A 578 9.70 8.93 -15.86
C GLU A 578 9.72 9.64 -14.50
N ILE A 579 9.03 10.78 -14.39
CA ILE A 579 8.90 11.51 -13.13
C ILE A 579 8.13 10.63 -12.15
N ALA A 580 8.74 10.33 -11.00
CA ALA A 580 8.10 9.58 -9.95
C ALA A 580 7.45 10.54 -8.95
N GLN A 581 6.20 10.27 -8.55
CA GLN A 581 5.47 11.04 -7.55
C GLN A 581 5.22 10.15 -6.34
N SER A 582 5.77 10.53 -5.19
CA SER A 582 5.65 9.72 -3.97
C SER A 582 4.54 10.20 -3.04
N THR A 583 4.11 11.46 -3.12
CA THR A 583 3.11 11.98 -2.17
C THR A 583 2.08 12.82 -2.90
N ILE A 584 0.81 12.44 -2.79
CA ILE A 584 -0.34 13.15 -3.34
C ILE A 584 -1.30 13.54 -2.22
N ILE A 585 -1.77 14.78 -2.24
CA ILE A 585 -2.87 15.27 -1.38
C ILE A 585 -4.06 15.59 -2.29
N GLU A 586 -5.11 14.79 -2.18
CA GLU A 586 -6.38 14.93 -2.89
C GLU A 586 -7.55 14.69 -1.94
N ARG A 587 -8.77 15.01 -2.37
CA ARG A 587 -9.98 15.04 -1.51
C ARG A 587 -10.22 13.71 -0.81
N GLU A 588 -10.14 12.60 -1.54
CA GLU A 588 -10.43 11.26 -1.04
C GLU A 588 -9.37 10.82 -0.01
N SER A 589 -8.09 11.07 -0.28
CA SER A 589 -6.95 10.86 0.63
C SER A 589 -7.08 11.68 1.90
N PHE A 590 -7.51 12.94 1.79
CA PHE A 590 -7.76 13.77 2.96
C PHE A 590 -8.94 13.28 3.79
N LEU A 591 -10.08 12.93 3.18
CA LEU A 591 -11.27 12.47 3.89
C LEU A 591 -11.06 11.12 4.59
N SER A 592 -10.35 10.18 3.96
CA SER A 592 -10.01 8.92 4.63
C SER A 592 -9.05 9.14 5.79
N TRP A 593 -8.08 10.04 5.63
CA TRP A 593 -7.22 10.42 6.76
C TRP A 593 -8.01 11.14 7.86
N ASN A 594 -8.99 11.97 7.51
CA ASN A 594 -9.84 12.66 8.48
C ASN A 594 -10.57 11.68 9.40
N GLU A 595 -11.21 10.67 8.81
CA GLU A 595 -11.87 9.59 9.54
C GLU A 595 -10.89 8.85 10.47
N GLU A 596 -9.70 8.52 9.95
CA GLU A 596 -8.65 7.84 10.71
C GLU A 596 -8.14 8.70 11.87
N ALA A 597 -7.86 9.98 11.64
CA ALA A 597 -7.34 10.89 12.65
C ALA A 597 -8.35 11.08 13.80
N PHE A 598 -9.65 11.18 13.50
CA PHE A 598 -10.69 11.22 14.53
C PHE A 598 -10.93 9.87 15.19
N SER A 599 -10.71 8.75 14.49
CA SER A 599 -10.67 7.42 15.10
C SER A 599 -9.50 7.27 16.08
N THR A 600 -8.34 7.86 15.81
CA THR A 600 -7.20 7.88 16.74
C THR A 600 -7.54 8.62 18.03
N TRP A 601 -8.23 9.77 17.95
CA TRP A 601 -8.75 10.45 19.13
C TRP A 601 -9.73 9.56 19.93
N ALA A 602 -10.64 8.88 19.25
CA ALA A 602 -11.57 7.96 19.90
C ALA A 602 -10.86 6.77 20.57
N GLN A 603 -9.85 6.21 19.91
CA GLN A 603 -9.01 5.14 20.45
C GLN A 603 -8.23 5.60 21.68
N TRP A 604 -7.71 6.82 21.67
CA TRP A 604 -7.00 7.33 22.84
C TRP A 604 -7.96 7.57 24.01
N ALA A 605 -9.16 8.09 23.72
CA ALA A 605 -10.19 8.33 24.71
C ALA A 605 -10.66 7.04 25.41
N SER A 606 -10.62 5.89 24.76
CA SER A 606 -11.06 4.61 25.33
C SER A 606 -10.13 4.00 26.37
N PHE A 607 -8.90 4.49 26.51
CA PHE A 607 -8.05 4.17 27.66
C PHE A 607 -8.53 4.84 28.96
N PHE A 608 -9.42 5.83 28.87
CA PHE A 608 -9.97 6.55 30.02
C PHE A 608 -11.45 6.18 30.24
N ARG A 609 -11.85 6.07 31.51
CA ARG A 609 -13.22 5.71 31.87
C ARG A 609 -14.21 6.81 31.45
N PRO A 610 -15.44 6.46 31.04
CA PRO A 610 -16.49 7.44 30.80
C PRO A 610 -16.71 8.37 32.01
N GLY A 611 -16.80 9.68 31.75
CA GLY A 611 -17.02 10.72 32.77
C GLY A 611 -15.77 11.20 33.51
N THR A 612 -14.57 10.77 33.13
CA THR A 612 -13.34 11.41 33.64
C THR A 612 -12.98 12.66 32.83
N PRO A 613 -12.26 13.64 33.42
CA PRO A 613 -11.86 14.86 32.70
C PRO A 613 -11.03 14.59 31.44
N GLU A 614 -10.20 13.56 31.43
CA GLU A 614 -9.42 13.14 30.25
C GLU A 614 -10.34 12.68 29.13
N ARG A 615 -11.32 11.83 29.47
CA ARG A 615 -12.29 11.33 28.51
C ARG A 615 -13.10 12.48 27.90
N GLU A 616 -13.58 13.40 28.75
CA GLU A 616 -14.34 14.57 28.31
C GLU A 616 -13.51 15.49 27.41
N THR A 617 -12.24 15.72 27.74
CA THR A 617 -11.32 16.54 26.93
C THR A 617 -11.11 15.93 25.54
N LEU A 618 -10.80 14.63 25.47
CA LEU A 618 -10.53 13.93 24.20
C LEU A 618 -11.79 13.81 23.33
N ASP A 619 -12.94 13.47 23.93
CA ASP A 619 -14.21 13.45 23.22
C ASP A 619 -14.65 14.87 22.80
N GLY A 620 -14.30 15.91 23.56
CA GLY A 620 -14.53 17.32 23.21
C GLY A 620 -13.76 17.73 21.96
N VAL A 621 -12.46 17.41 21.89
CA VAL A 621 -11.62 17.62 20.70
C VAL A 621 -12.25 16.99 19.46
N ARG A 622 -12.75 15.75 19.56
CA ARG A 622 -13.38 15.06 18.43
C ARG A 622 -14.65 15.77 17.94
N LYS A 623 -15.40 16.41 18.83
CA LYS A 623 -16.67 17.07 18.50
C LYS A 623 -16.48 18.48 17.95
N GLU A 624 -15.49 19.21 18.46
CA GLU A 624 -15.42 20.67 18.28
C GLU A 624 -14.38 21.09 17.24
N ARG A 625 -13.38 20.24 16.95
CA ARG A 625 -12.25 20.60 16.10
C ARG A 625 -12.37 20.08 14.67
N TYR A 626 -11.65 20.77 13.79
CA TYR A 626 -11.39 20.36 12.41
C TYR A 626 -9.97 19.85 12.31
N LEU A 627 -9.77 18.81 11.51
CA LEU A 627 -8.47 18.55 10.93
C LEU A 627 -8.31 19.45 9.72
N VAL A 628 -7.17 20.13 9.60
CA VAL A 628 -6.83 21.04 8.51
C VAL A 628 -5.58 20.52 7.78
N SER A 629 -5.55 20.60 6.46
CA SER A 629 -4.37 20.36 5.61
C SER A 629 -4.17 21.55 4.69
N ILE A 630 -2.97 22.13 4.65
CA ILE A 630 -2.64 23.30 3.83
C ILE A 630 -1.39 23.00 3.02
N VAL A 631 -1.44 23.28 1.72
CA VAL A 631 -0.34 23.13 0.75
C VAL A 631 -0.02 24.48 0.12
N HIS A 632 1.27 24.83 0.05
CA HIS A 632 1.75 26.01 -0.67
C HIS A 632 2.49 25.56 -1.93
N HIS A 633 2.03 26.01 -3.11
CA HIS A 633 2.53 25.53 -4.40
C HIS A 633 3.87 26.12 -4.83
N ASP A 634 4.27 27.27 -4.27
CA ASP A 634 5.57 27.87 -4.56
C ASP A 634 6.70 27.15 -3.81
N TYR A 635 7.11 26.00 -4.33
CA TYR A 635 8.16 25.17 -3.73
C TYR A 635 9.57 25.79 -3.84
N LYS A 636 9.73 26.83 -4.66
CA LYS A 636 11.00 27.54 -4.84
C LYS A 636 11.26 28.52 -3.70
N ARG A 637 10.20 29.05 -3.09
CA ARG A 637 10.29 29.94 -1.94
C ARG A 637 10.10 29.16 -0.64
N ARG A 638 11.23 28.81 -0.02
CA ARG A 638 11.29 27.97 1.18
C ARG A 638 10.30 28.37 2.30
N ASP A 639 10.16 29.67 2.54
CA ASP A 639 9.37 30.20 3.66
C ASP A 639 7.97 30.67 3.26
N ALA A 640 7.54 30.50 2.00
CA ALA A 640 6.29 31.08 1.51
C ALA A 640 5.05 30.60 2.27
N MET A 641 4.98 29.32 2.64
CA MET A 641 3.92 28.79 3.51
C MET A 641 3.89 29.53 4.85
N TRP A 642 5.05 29.65 5.51
CA TRP A 642 5.13 30.21 6.86
C TRP A 642 4.89 31.71 6.87
N GLU A 643 5.37 32.43 5.85
CA GLU A 643 5.04 33.83 5.62
C GLU A 643 3.53 34.00 5.44
N PHE A 644 2.88 33.17 4.63
CA PHE A 644 1.43 33.19 4.45
C PHE A 644 0.69 32.92 5.77
N LEU A 645 1.13 31.93 6.56
CA LEU A 645 0.45 31.59 7.82
C LEU A 645 0.62 32.70 8.88
N PHE A 646 1.81 33.32 8.98
CA PHE A 646 2.16 34.19 10.11
C PHE A 646 2.22 35.70 9.82
N SER A 647 2.19 36.13 8.55
CA SER A 647 2.26 37.55 8.17
C SER A 647 0.88 38.12 7.87
N GLY A 648 0.70 39.44 7.88
CA GLY A 648 -0.58 40.08 7.58
C GLY A 648 -1.63 39.86 8.67
N GLU A 649 -2.87 39.57 8.30
CA GLU A 649 -3.90 39.13 9.25
C GLU A 649 -3.54 37.70 9.69
N SER A 650 -2.91 37.60 10.87
CA SER A 650 -2.41 36.34 11.38
C SER A 650 -3.57 35.34 11.54
N LEU A 651 -3.31 34.10 11.14
CA LEU A 651 -4.24 32.98 11.38
C LEU A 651 -4.49 32.73 12.86
N VAL A 652 -3.56 33.19 13.71
CA VAL A 652 -3.66 33.15 15.17
C VAL A 652 -3.29 34.46 15.83
#